data_AF-A0A2E9QZV6-F1
#
_entry.id   AF-A0A2E9QZV6-F1
#
_cell.length_a   1.000
_cell.length_b   1.000
_cell.length_c   1.000
_cell.angle_alpha   90.00
_cell.angle_beta   90.00
_cell.angle_gamma   90.00
#
_symmetry.space_group_name_H-M   'P 1'
#
loop_
_entity.id
_entity.type
_entity.pdbx_description
1 polymer ?
#
loop_
_entity_poly.entity_id
_entity_poly.type
_entity_poly.pdbx_seq_one_letter_code
_entity_poly.pdbx_strand_id
1 'polypeptide(L)'
;MFSRKFYFVLLLSLVGLTGTLVGCDCDEPRDLGSTRELEASPKSVTFDAQQGQEQEKLVRIIAKVGTTRIDSIELVRGKDYFSVVDGLPTEFPYELEEGQEIRLKVKYTAPGDNISPIGTIRVTSDSTIPSDGKLDIQLLAQSNSQRLVVTPNPVDFKVVEQGKTKTIEVVAKNDGTGILKIEKIEEGEKNSQGFTYPDGLPTAPKELKPGESFTFKITYTPTTTKPDLGQILFTCEGNCAPEDPDPTKRKDPYVVELQGALATPSILVEPQQLSFGFVESGKTVGKKFKISNVGSANLDISEIAFKAGSSGAFLMPTISNVTIEPGSSKEVAVQYRPSIGSEDKGTIEVKSNDPARPVVPVQVVGKVSAPDISVTPTKLNFGKVPNSKTLSVNIKNTGDKPLIVNAPIMVPGTSPEFSFDKAPAQITVQPNGVAQLAIKYTPKDKVPDTGKVQLKSNDPDTPTVEITLLGDGIGDSGCDLVAAPNRVNFGTTVLGSPKTQQVKLSNVGTQDCLISKMSTSTVKGGFPLPYNGPDVFHLPNLQGCPKGVCSPPLTVKAGNSMTVEVSFLPIVEKPKNPFGGTPAFEGSLGMEVNMASPTINVPLSGIASKSCVEIVPNVMNFGLVQINCSSRNEKLQIFNTCSTNLVLNKVTFRSTSGTSSNKGFRITQLGNLPITIAPAQSAEVQLAYKASAASTDTDTLDFHHSVTYQSPTAVPLTGKGTTDASQTDTFKQATKPQIDILFVIDDSGSMGDEQRNLGNNFTSFIKWALTLNVDFQIAITTTDVSGGSGNPFGGPQTTPGGFRGSPKIMTNNTPNLTTIFSQNATVGTQGSGNEQGLEGARLALSAPLITTGANKGFLRKDASLSIIFISDEADSSGQPVQFYQNFFKNIKGVRNPDRLRVNGIIGYDPATKQPKCGGNTGGNAGAQSSGRYLAVINSTQGVVESICNANWAQTLSNIASVTFGLKKKFFLTRAADPKSIVVKVDGVVVNTSSTTWTYDTVDNGINFNKPPKAGSTVQVEYKAICF
;
A
#
# COMPACT_ATOMS: atom_id res chain seq x y z
N MET A 1 14.78 11.86 -14.63
CA MET A 1 13.36 11.74 -14.22
C MET A 1 13.26 11.68 -12.70
N PHE A 2 12.41 12.39 -11.98
CA PHE A 2 11.73 13.67 -12.19
C PHE A 2 11.28 14.14 -10.77
N SER A 3 11.60 15.40 -10.45
CA SER A 3 11.08 16.34 -9.45
C SER A 3 10.04 15.94 -8.37
N ARG A 4 10.26 16.45 -7.16
CA ARG A 4 9.35 16.48 -5.99
C ARG A 4 8.70 17.88 -5.84
N LYS A 5 7.38 17.87 -5.59
CA LYS A 5 6.60 18.61 -4.55
C LYS A 5 6.30 20.14 -4.61
N PHE A 6 4.99 20.41 -4.57
CA PHE A 6 4.17 21.30 -3.69
C PHE A 6 3.51 22.62 -4.22
N TYR A 7 2.14 22.61 -4.23
CA TYR A 7 1.09 23.59 -3.84
C TYR A 7 1.28 25.12 -4.09
N PHE A 8 0.30 25.96 -4.49
CA PHE A 8 -1.09 26.16 -4.01
C PHE A 8 -1.91 27.06 -5.00
N VAL A 9 -3.23 26.83 -5.01
CA VAL A 9 -4.44 27.58 -5.48
C VAL A 9 -4.32 28.99 -6.12
N LEU A 10 -4.99 29.17 -7.29
CA LEU A 10 -5.83 30.34 -7.58
C LEU A 10 -6.93 29.95 -8.61
N LEU A 11 -8.20 30.06 -8.20
CA LEU A 11 -9.40 29.87 -9.03
C LEU A 11 -9.96 31.26 -9.38
N LEU A 12 -10.15 31.56 -10.67
CA LEU A 12 -11.06 32.60 -11.14
C LEU A 12 -11.66 32.15 -12.47
N SER A 13 -12.89 31.64 -12.40
CA SER A 13 -13.73 31.29 -13.54
C SER A 13 -14.67 32.44 -13.86
N LEU A 14 -14.51 33.00 -15.06
CA LEU A 14 -15.47 33.85 -15.77
C LEU A 14 -16.71 33.02 -16.14
N VAL A 15 -17.91 33.43 -15.72
CA VAL A 15 -19.17 33.09 -16.40
C VAL A 15 -20.05 34.34 -16.39
N GLY A 16 -20.52 34.71 -17.58
CA GLY A 16 -21.29 35.92 -17.85
C GLY A 16 -22.72 35.89 -17.34
N LEU A 17 -23.20 37.09 -17.02
CA LEU A 17 -24.59 37.46 -16.74
C LEU A 17 -25.44 37.46 -18.03
N THR A 18 -26.67 36.96 -17.96
CA THR A 18 -27.85 37.64 -18.53
C THR A 18 -29.10 37.29 -17.72
N GLY A 19 -29.95 38.31 -17.47
CA GLY A 19 -31.40 38.15 -17.50
C GLY A 19 -32.20 38.24 -16.19
N THR A 20 -32.68 39.46 -15.87
CA THR A 20 -34.02 39.82 -15.30
C THR A 20 -34.39 39.39 -13.87
N LEU A 21 -35.19 40.09 -13.06
CA LEU A 21 -35.62 41.49 -12.80
C LEU A 21 -36.67 41.34 -11.66
N VAL A 22 -36.99 42.44 -10.94
CA VAL A 22 -38.09 42.62 -9.94
C VAL A 22 -37.77 42.12 -8.52
N GLY A 23 -37.87 42.91 -7.43
CA GLY A 23 -38.23 44.31 -7.20
C GLY A 23 -38.46 44.59 -5.69
N CYS A 24 -38.19 45.84 -5.27
CA CYS A 24 -38.68 46.61 -4.09
C CYS A 24 -38.31 46.14 -2.67
N ASP A 25 -38.10 46.97 -1.62
CA ASP A 25 -38.35 48.40 -1.30
C ASP A 25 -37.44 48.75 -0.08
N CYS A 26 -36.72 49.89 -0.03
CA CYS A 26 -37.05 51.20 0.60
C CYS A 26 -37.11 51.15 2.18
N ASP A 27 -36.50 52.01 3.02
CA ASP A 27 -36.10 53.42 2.95
C ASP A 27 -35.07 53.84 4.07
N GLU A 28 -34.17 54.79 3.72
CA GLU A 28 -33.69 56.01 4.45
C GLU A 28 -32.80 56.00 5.75
N PRO A 29 -32.04 57.08 6.08
CA PRO A 29 -30.85 57.59 5.36
C PRO A 29 -29.69 58.00 6.32
N ARG A 30 -28.42 57.71 6.00
CA ARG A 30 -27.26 58.39 6.63
C ARG A 30 -26.16 58.62 5.60
N ASP A 31 -26.04 59.88 5.22
CA ASP A 31 -24.83 60.59 4.74
C ASP A 31 -23.85 59.78 3.88
N LEU A 32 -23.89 60.02 2.57
CA LEU A 32 -22.85 59.58 1.63
C LEU A 32 -21.54 60.30 1.99
N GLY A 33 -20.72 59.69 2.85
CA GLY A 33 -19.37 60.14 3.12
C GLY A 33 -18.58 60.17 1.81
N SER A 34 -18.32 61.37 1.29
CA SER A 34 -17.52 61.60 0.09
C SER A 34 -16.20 60.84 0.22
N THR A 35 -15.93 59.87 -0.67
CA THR A 35 -14.66 59.15 -0.66
C THR A 35 -13.52 60.15 -0.80
N ARG A 36 -12.62 60.18 0.19
CA ARG A 36 -11.37 60.95 0.17
C ARG A 36 -10.20 60.01 0.03
N GLU A 37 -9.30 60.30 -0.91
CA GLU A 37 -8.14 59.48 -1.20
C GLU A 37 -6.85 60.30 -1.25
N LEU A 38 -5.84 59.83 -0.53
CA LEU A 38 -4.52 60.43 -0.44
C LEU A 38 -3.47 59.45 -0.94
N GLU A 39 -2.60 59.90 -1.86
CA GLU A 39 -1.53 59.07 -2.43
C GLU A 39 -0.16 59.78 -2.36
N ALA A 40 0.90 58.98 -2.19
CA ALA A 40 2.27 59.43 -2.33
C ALA A 40 2.86 59.05 -3.69
N SER A 41 3.59 59.97 -4.32
CA SER A 41 4.31 59.75 -5.57
C SER A 41 5.76 60.25 -5.49
N PRO A 42 6.77 59.35 -5.55
CA PRO A 42 6.63 57.89 -5.48
C PRO A 42 6.23 57.40 -4.08
N LYS A 43 5.71 56.18 -3.97
CA LYS A 43 5.32 55.54 -2.67
C LYS A 43 6.52 55.17 -1.80
N SER A 44 7.71 55.07 -2.40
CA SER A 44 8.99 54.96 -1.70
C SER A 44 10.09 55.71 -2.47
N VAL A 45 11.11 56.18 -1.75
CA VAL A 45 12.26 56.88 -2.31
C VAL A 45 13.54 56.18 -1.89
N THR A 46 14.42 55.91 -2.85
CA THR A 46 15.75 55.34 -2.60
C THR A 46 16.83 56.42 -2.75
N PHE A 47 17.83 56.43 -1.87
CA PHE A 47 18.98 57.31 -1.88
C PHE A 47 20.28 56.50 -2.05
N ASP A 48 21.18 57.01 -2.88
CA ASP A 48 22.36 56.29 -3.36
C ASP A 48 23.65 57.12 -3.14
N ALA A 49 23.66 57.91 -2.06
CA ALA A 49 24.74 58.84 -1.74
C ALA A 49 25.99 58.12 -1.19
N GLN A 50 27.18 58.57 -1.61
CA GLN A 50 28.47 58.08 -1.11
C GLN A 50 28.74 58.57 0.32
N GLN A 51 29.65 57.89 1.03
CA GLN A 51 30.03 58.22 2.41
C GLN A 51 30.31 59.72 2.60
N GLY A 52 29.61 60.37 3.54
CA GLY A 52 29.76 61.78 3.85
C GLY A 52 29.12 62.76 2.85
N GLN A 53 28.46 62.27 1.79
CA GLN A 53 27.69 63.10 0.87
C GLN A 53 26.22 63.19 1.28
N GLU A 54 25.61 64.32 0.92
CA GLU A 54 24.19 64.59 1.14
C GLU A 54 23.43 64.56 -0.19
N GLN A 55 22.25 63.93 -0.20
CA GLN A 55 21.40 63.85 -1.38
C GLN A 55 19.96 64.23 -1.04
N GLU A 56 19.36 65.10 -1.86
CA GLU A 56 17.97 65.52 -1.72
C GLU A 56 17.10 64.90 -2.81
N LYS A 57 15.94 64.38 -2.44
CA LYS A 57 14.91 63.86 -3.36
C LYS A 57 13.54 64.36 -2.97
N LEU A 58 12.64 64.44 -3.95
CA LEU A 58 11.33 65.04 -3.79
C LEU A 58 10.24 63.98 -3.73
N VAL A 59 9.34 64.13 -2.77
CA VAL A 59 8.15 63.29 -2.53
C VAL A 59 6.92 64.15 -2.65
N ARG A 60 5.89 63.65 -3.32
CA ARG A 60 4.63 64.37 -3.49
C ARG A 60 3.50 63.64 -2.78
N ILE A 61 2.72 64.35 -1.98
CA ILE A 61 1.50 63.87 -1.35
C ILE A 61 0.34 64.54 -2.06
N ILE A 62 -0.56 63.76 -2.63
CA ILE A 62 -1.59 64.23 -3.56
C ILE A 62 -2.95 63.81 -3.02
N ALA A 63 -3.88 64.75 -2.88
CA ALA A 63 -5.29 64.43 -2.67
C ALA A 63 -5.88 64.03 -4.03
N LYS A 64 -6.10 62.74 -4.24
CA LYS A 64 -6.55 62.18 -5.52
C LYS A 64 -8.04 62.36 -5.75
N VAL A 65 -8.83 62.24 -4.68
CA VAL A 65 -10.29 62.34 -4.71
C VAL A 65 -10.72 63.06 -3.44
N GLY A 66 -11.54 64.09 -3.57
CA GLY A 66 -12.06 64.89 -2.45
C GLY A 66 -11.01 65.76 -1.75
N THR A 67 -11.44 66.92 -1.25
CA THR A 67 -10.63 67.75 -0.36
C THR A 67 -10.37 66.99 0.94
N THR A 68 -9.10 66.82 1.30
CA THR A 68 -8.64 66.01 2.42
C THR A 68 -7.94 66.86 3.47
N ARG A 69 -8.34 66.74 4.74
CA ARG A 69 -7.70 67.45 5.85
C ARG A 69 -6.49 66.67 6.33
N ILE A 70 -5.30 67.23 6.16
CA ILE A 70 -4.05 66.68 6.67
C ILE A 70 -3.83 67.19 8.09
N ASP A 71 -3.81 66.29 9.06
CA ASP A 71 -3.62 66.63 10.48
C ASP A 71 -2.13 66.73 10.85
N SER A 72 -1.25 65.90 10.25
CA SER A 72 0.21 66.03 10.43
C SER A 72 1.03 65.33 9.33
N ILE A 73 2.28 65.76 9.15
CA ILE A 73 3.29 65.10 8.32
C ILE A 73 4.58 64.99 9.15
N GLU A 74 4.99 63.77 9.48
CA GLU A 74 6.14 63.54 10.36
C GLU A 74 7.07 62.44 9.85
N LEU A 75 8.39 62.64 9.96
CA LEU A 75 9.36 61.57 9.78
C LEU A 75 9.38 60.68 11.03
N VAL A 76 8.61 59.60 11.06
CA VAL A 76 8.42 58.76 12.25
C VAL A 76 9.55 57.75 12.48
N ARG A 77 10.40 57.50 11.48
CA ARG A 77 11.56 56.60 11.57
C ARG A 77 12.74 57.13 10.75
N GLY A 78 13.96 56.92 11.24
CA GLY A 78 15.19 57.25 10.53
C GLY A 78 15.64 58.71 10.65
N LYS A 79 15.19 59.44 11.69
CA LYS A 79 15.50 60.87 11.92
C LYS A 79 17.00 61.18 12.03
N ASP A 80 17.82 60.19 12.39
CA ASP A 80 19.28 60.35 12.48
C ASP A 80 19.96 60.46 11.11
N TYR A 81 19.28 60.05 10.03
CA TYR A 81 19.86 59.98 8.67
C TYR A 81 19.06 60.73 7.61
N PHE A 82 17.75 60.91 7.83
CA PHE A 82 16.85 61.60 6.92
C PHE A 82 16.27 62.85 7.59
N SER A 83 16.06 63.90 6.81
CA SER A 83 15.35 65.11 7.24
C SER A 83 14.46 65.65 6.13
N VAL A 84 13.30 66.21 6.46
CA VAL A 84 12.50 66.98 5.51
C VAL A 84 12.99 68.42 5.61
N VAL A 85 13.60 68.92 4.53
CA VAL A 85 14.31 70.22 4.53
C VAL A 85 13.50 71.34 3.91
N ASP A 86 12.47 71.01 3.12
CA ASP A 86 11.61 71.99 2.46
C ASP A 86 10.23 71.41 2.11
N GLY A 87 9.23 72.29 1.96
CA GLY A 87 7.90 71.97 1.46
C GLY A 87 6.87 71.47 2.49
N LEU A 88 7.20 71.48 3.79
CA LEU A 88 6.25 71.14 4.86
C LEU A 88 5.28 72.34 5.08
N PRO A 89 3.95 72.13 5.14
CA PRO A 89 3.00 73.20 5.50
C PRO A 89 3.33 73.86 6.84
N THR A 90 3.14 75.18 6.93
CA THR A 90 3.51 75.97 8.11
C THR A 90 2.52 75.85 9.26
N GLU A 91 1.27 75.44 8.99
CA GLU A 91 0.22 75.23 9.99
C GLU A 91 -0.56 73.95 9.67
N PHE A 92 -1.00 73.25 10.72
CA PHE A 92 -1.87 72.07 10.65
C PHE A 92 -3.08 72.26 11.58
N PRO A 93 -4.27 71.75 11.23
CA PRO A 93 -4.57 70.94 10.04
C PRO A 93 -4.51 71.75 8.73
N TYR A 94 -4.03 71.11 7.66
CA TYR A 94 -3.89 71.69 6.33
C TYR A 94 -4.89 71.03 5.38
N GLU A 95 -5.80 71.81 4.78
CA GLU A 95 -6.76 71.33 3.80
C GLU A 95 -6.11 71.22 2.42
N LEU A 96 -6.03 70.00 1.87
CA LEU A 96 -5.50 69.73 0.55
C LEU A 96 -6.65 69.42 -0.42
N GLU A 97 -6.94 70.34 -1.34
CA GLU A 97 -8.02 70.18 -2.31
C GLU A 97 -7.73 69.06 -3.33
N GLU A 98 -8.78 68.48 -3.90
CA GLU A 98 -8.67 67.43 -4.92
C GLU A 98 -7.79 67.89 -6.10
N GLY A 99 -6.79 67.07 -6.45
CA GLY A 99 -5.80 67.34 -7.49
C GLY A 99 -4.61 68.18 -7.05
N GLN A 100 -4.64 68.79 -5.86
CA GLN A 100 -3.48 69.51 -5.31
C GLN A 100 -2.45 68.55 -4.70
N GLU A 101 -1.20 69.04 -4.60
CA GLU A 101 -0.10 68.26 -4.05
C GLU A 101 0.80 69.06 -3.09
N ILE A 102 1.22 68.43 -2.01
CA ILE A 102 2.31 68.89 -1.13
C ILE A 102 3.61 68.26 -1.63
N ARG A 103 4.62 69.09 -1.94
CA ARG A 103 5.93 68.66 -2.44
C ARG A 103 6.97 68.73 -1.34
N LEU A 104 7.27 67.61 -0.70
CA LEU A 104 8.29 67.52 0.34
C LEU A 104 9.66 67.26 -0.27
N LYS A 105 10.65 68.07 0.11
CA LYS A 105 12.05 67.81 -0.22
C LYS A 105 12.72 67.11 0.95
N VAL A 106 13.15 65.88 0.72
CA VAL A 106 13.73 64.99 1.73
C VAL A 106 15.22 64.87 1.47
N LYS A 107 16.02 65.18 2.48
CA LYS A 107 17.47 65.09 2.48
C LYS A 107 17.94 63.85 3.21
N TYR A 108 18.90 63.15 2.64
CA TYR A 108 19.62 62.03 3.25
C TYR A 108 21.11 62.39 3.39
N THR A 109 21.69 62.10 4.54
CA THR A 109 23.14 62.23 4.79
C THR A 109 23.72 60.84 5.05
N ALA A 110 24.61 60.37 4.17
CA ALA A 110 25.12 59.00 4.22
C ALA A 110 26.08 58.78 5.41
N PRO A 111 25.80 57.82 6.32
CA PRO A 111 26.67 57.57 7.47
C PRO A 111 27.99 56.92 7.05
N GLY A 112 28.99 57.00 7.94
CA GLY A 112 30.34 56.47 7.73
C GLY A 112 30.45 54.94 7.63
N ASP A 113 29.37 54.23 7.94
CA ASP A 113 29.36 52.80 8.22
C ASP A 113 28.49 52.09 7.17
N ASN A 114 28.78 50.82 6.85
CA ASN A 114 28.08 50.00 5.83
C ASN A 114 26.64 49.58 6.24
N ILE A 115 25.88 50.49 6.84
CA ILE A 115 24.48 50.30 7.22
C ILE A 115 23.58 50.85 6.12
N SER A 116 22.49 50.14 5.82
CA SER A 116 21.42 50.61 4.93
C SER A 116 20.24 51.12 5.76
N PRO A 117 20.24 52.38 6.22
CA PRO A 117 19.18 52.91 7.05
C PRO A 117 17.85 52.98 6.28
N ILE A 118 16.76 52.76 7.02
CA ILE A 118 15.38 52.89 6.52
C ILE A 118 14.69 54.00 7.30
N GLY A 119 14.09 54.96 6.58
CA GLY A 119 13.25 56.02 7.13
C GLY A 119 11.79 55.86 6.71
N THR A 120 10.88 56.51 7.43
CA THR A 120 9.46 56.53 7.06
C THR A 120 8.86 57.89 7.37
N ILE A 121 8.27 58.55 6.37
CA ILE A 121 7.43 59.74 6.54
C ILE A 121 5.98 59.28 6.63
N ARG A 122 5.28 59.67 7.69
CA ARG A 122 3.87 59.37 7.91
C ARG A 122 3.05 60.64 7.80
N VAL A 123 2.01 60.58 6.99
CA VAL A 123 0.98 61.61 6.86
C VAL A 123 -0.27 61.11 7.56
N THR A 124 -0.79 61.87 8.54
CA THR A 124 -2.06 61.57 9.20
C THR A 124 -3.11 62.54 8.69
N SER A 125 -4.28 62.03 8.34
CA SER A 125 -5.36 62.80 7.70
C SER A 125 -6.72 62.18 7.99
N ASP A 126 -7.79 62.90 7.61
CA ASP A 126 -9.15 62.38 7.60
C ASP A 126 -9.52 61.61 6.31
N SER A 127 -8.52 61.26 5.49
CA SER A 127 -8.71 60.47 4.29
C SER A 127 -9.34 59.12 4.61
N THR A 128 -10.27 58.67 3.76
CA THR A 128 -10.86 57.33 3.83
C THR A 128 -10.02 56.28 3.10
N ILE A 129 -9.01 56.71 2.35
CA ILE A 129 -8.06 55.85 1.64
C ILE A 129 -6.66 56.51 1.74
N PRO A 130 -5.70 55.94 2.48
CA PRO A 130 -5.78 54.70 3.25
C PRO A 130 -6.84 54.73 4.36
N SER A 131 -7.48 53.59 4.64
CA SER A 131 -8.67 53.50 5.50
C SER A 131 -8.45 53.83 6.98
N ASP A 132 -7.21 53.87 7.44
CA ASP A 132 -6.83 54.27 8.79
C ASP A 132 -6.39 55.74 8.88
N GLY A 133 -6.56 56.51 7.79
CA GLY A 133 -6.16 57.91 7.69
C GLY A 133 -4.66 58.15 7.65
N LYS A 134 -3.84 57.09 7.56
CA LYS A 134 -2.36 57.18 7.62
C LYS A 134 -1.71 56.72 6.32
N LEU A 135 -1.00 57.64 5.68
CA LEU A 135 -0.20 57.37 4.49
C LEU A 135 1.29 57.35 4.84
N ASP A 136 1.91 56.17 4.75
CA ASP A 136 3.35 55.99 4.99
C ASP A 136 4.15 55.97 3.69
N ILE A 137 5.24 56.74 3.67
CA ILE A 137 6.17 56.85 2.55
C ILE A 137 7.54 56.35 3.03
N GLN A 138 8.04 55.30 2.39
CA GLN A 138 9.29 54.66 2.81
C GLN A 138 10.51 55.33 2.16
N LEU A 139 11.56 55.57 2.96
CA LEU A 139 12.85 56.09 2.52
C LEU A 139 13.91 55.00 2.70
N LEU A 140 14.62 54.64 1.63
CA LEU A 140 15.58 53.54 1.59
C LEU A 140 16.96 54.07 1.18
N ALA A 141 18.06 53.55 1.75
CA ALA A 141 19.41 53.85 1.31
C ALA A 141 20.19 52.58 0.92
N GLN A 142 20.85 52.55 -0.24
CA GLN A 142 21.62 51.39 -0.73
C GLN A 142 23.01 51.27 -0.07
N SER A 143 23.50 50.04 0.17
CA SER A 143 24.84 49.76 0.72
C SER A 143 25.94 49.81 -0.36
N ASN A 144 27.18 50.13 0.02
CA ASN A 144 28.33 50.25 -0.88
C ASN A 144 28.90 48.86 -1.32
N SER A 145 28.29 48.20 -2.31
CA SER A 145 28.65 46.81 -2.71
C SER A 145 29.66 46.71 -3.87
N GLN A 146 30.61 45.76 -3.77
CA GLN A 146 31.51 45.33 -4.86
C GLN A 146 30.79 44.39 -5.86
N ARG A 147 31.12 44.41 -7.16
CA ARG A 147 30.41 43.59 -8.17
C ARG A 147 31.29 43.24 -9.38
N LEU A 148 31.57 41.96 -9.61
CA LEU A 148 32.31 41.49 -10.78
C LEU A 148 31.34 41.17 -11.94
N VAL A 149 31.64 41.69 -13.13
CA VAL A 149 30.99 41.32 -14.39
C VAL A 149 32.04 40.83 -15.37
N VAL A 150 31.81 39.63 -15.92
CA VAL A 150 32.68 39.04 -16.96
C VAL A 150 31.91 38.91 -18.26
N THR A 151 32.46 39.40 -19.36
CA THR A 151 31.80 39.44 -20.68
C THR A 151 32.76 38.95 -21.79
N PRO A 152 32.33 38.04 -22.69
CA PRO A 152 31.04 37.32 -22.66
C PRO A 152 30.99 36.27 -21.53
N ASN A 153 29.80 36.00 -20.98
CA ASN A 153 29.52 34.87 -20.08
C ASN A 153 28.11 34.31 -20.42
N PRO A 154 27.97 33.08 -20.95
CA PRO A 154 29.04 32.11 -21.25
C PRO A 154 29.94 32.56 -22.42
N VAL A 155 31.17 32.03 -22.45
CA VAL A 155 32.09 32.16 -23.58
C VAL A 155 31.82 31.03 -24.57
N ASP A 156 31.18 31.34 -25.70
CA ASP A 156 30.73 30.36 -26.70
C ASP A 156 31.52 30.45 -28.00
N PHE A 157 32.30 29.40 -28.30
CA PHE A 157 33.13 29.30 -29.49
C PHE A 157 32.36 28.83 -30.73
N LYS A 158 31.11 28.38 -30.61
CA LYS A 158 30.30 27.74 -31.66
C LYS A 158 30.99 26.47 -32.20
N VAL A 159 30.63 26.04 -33.41
CA VAL A 159 31.29 24.93 -34.10
C VAL A 159 32.61 25.39 -34.72
N VAL A 160 33.64 24.58 -34.58
CA VAL A 160 34.97 24.79 -35.17
C VAL A 160 35.37 23.52 -35.92
N GLU A 161 36.00 23.68 -37.08
CA GLU A 161 36.44 22.56 -37.91
C GLU A 161 37.59 21.77 -37.27
N GLN A 162 37.71 20.49 -37.63
CA GLN A 162 38.76 19.63 -37.11
C GLN A 162 40.15 20.20 -37.44
N GLY A 163 41.00 20.36 -36.43
CA GLY A 163 42.35 20.90 -36.59
C GLY A 163 42.44 22.43 -36.74
N LYS A 164 41.31 23.15 -36.65
CA LYS A 164 41.29 24.62 -36.55
C LYS A 164 41.10 25.05 -35.09
N THR A 165 41.48 26.29 -34.79
CA THR A 165 41.33 26.89 -33.47
C THR A 165 40.56 28.20 -33.56
N LYS A 166 39.92 28.61 -32.47
CA LYS A 166 39.23 29.90 -32.35
C LYS A 166 39.55 30.54 -31.01
N THR A 167 39.88 31.83 -31.01
CA THR A 167 40.23 32.57 -29.79
C THR A 167 39.19 33.66 -29.52
N ILE A 168 38.73 33.78 -28.27
CA ILE A 168 37.82 34.83 -27.79
C ILE A 168 38.52 35.60 -26.66
N GLU A 169 38.46 36.93 -26.71
CA GLU A 169 38.89 37.82 -25.63
C GLU A 169 37.75 38.04 -24.64
N VAL A 170 38.06 37.93 -23.35
CA VAL A 170 37.13 38.04 -22.22
C VAL A 170 37.52 39.24 -21.36
N VAL A 171 36.53 40.04 -20.96
CA VAL A 171 36.70 41.26 -20.15
C VAL A 171 36.08 41.03 -18.77
N ALA A 172 36.86 41.24 -17.71
CA ALA A 172 36.41 41.20 -16.31
C ALA A 172 36.46 42.61 -15.72
N LYS A 173 35.31 43.13 -15.25
CA LYS A 173 35.12 44.52 -14.80
C LYS A 173 34.47 44.59 -13.42
N ASN A 174 34.95 45.48 -12.54
CA ASN A 174 34.20 45.88 -11.35
C ASN A 174 33.12 46.89 -11.74
N ASP A 175 31.86 46.46 -11.73
CA ASP A 175 30.69 47.29 -12.05
C ASP A 175 29.93 47.73 -10.79
N GLY A 176 30.53 47.52 -9.61
CA GLY A 176 30.02 47.94 -8.30
C GLY A 176 30.60 49.28 -7.84
N THR A 177 30.12 49.77 -6.70
CA THR A 177 30.54 51.07 -6.14
C THR A 177 31.65 50.95 -5.08
N GLY A 178 31.90 49.74 -4.56
CA GLY A 178 33.03 49.42 -3.69
C GLY A 178 34.26 48.88 -4.44
N ILE A 179 35.44 48.91 -3.79
CA ILE A 179 36.65 48.25 -4.31
C ILE A 179 36.44 46.74 -4.28
N LEU A 180 36.62 46.08 -5.42
CA LEU A 180 36.49 44.63 -5.58
C LEU A 180 37.86 43.97 -5.41
N LYS A 181 37.98 43.01 -4.49
CA LYS A 181 39.21 42.25 -4.28
C LYS A 181 39.04 40.80 -4.71
N ILE A 182 39.68 40.42 -5.80
CA ILE A 182 39.71 39.05 -6.34
C ILE A 182 40.88 38.33 -5.69
N GLU A 183 40.63 37.27 -4.93
CA GLU A 183 41.63 36.47 -4.23
C GLU A 183 42.23 35.39 -5.12
N LYS A 184 41.40 34.77 -5.98
CA LYS A 184 41.80 33.63 -6.81
C LYS A 184 41.07 33.62 -8.15
N ILE A 185 41.80 33.25 -9.20
CA ILE A 185 41.26 32.96 -10.54
C ILE A 185 41.82 31.61 -10.96
N GLU A 186 40.95 30.63 -11.20
CA GLU A 186 41.37 29.27 -11.53
C GLU A 186 40.45 28.57 -12.52
N GLU A 187 40.95 27.50 -13.11
CA GLU A 187 40.15 26.62 -13.96
C GLU A 187 39.23 25.72 -13.12
N GLY A 188 38.05 25.40 -13.66
CA GLY A 188 37.21 24.36 -13.09
C GLY A 188 37.87 22.98 -13.18
N GLU A 189 37.58 22.11 -12.21
CA GLU A 189 38.19 20.77 -12.09
C GLU A 189 37.96 19.84 -13.30
N LYS A 190 37.01 20.17 -14.19
CA LYS A 190 36.55 19.31 -15.29
C LYS A 190 36.63 19.97 -16.68
N ASN A 191 37.52 20.93 -16.86
CA ASN A 191 37.69 21.59 -18.16
C ASN A 191 38.12 20.60 -19.24
N SER A 192 37.47 20.67 -20.41
CA SER A 192 37.95 19.97 -21.59
C SER A 192 39.35 20.46 -21.97
N GLN A 193 40.22 19.54 -22.38
CA GLN A 193 41.56 19.82 -22.91
C GLN A 193 41.53 20.66 -24.19
N GLY A 194 40.35 20.86 -24.79
CA GLY A 194 40.17 21.74 -25.94
C GLY A 194 40.29 23.23 -25.60
N PHE A 195 40.14 23.64 -24.33
CA PHE A 195 40.33 25.03 -23.91
C PHE A 195 41.75 25.26 -23.41
N THR A 196 42.40 26.30 -23.94
CA THR A 196 43.75 26.71 -23.54
C THR A 196 43.81 28.22 -23.35
N TYR A 197 44.74 28.67 -22.51
CA TYR A 197 44.92 30.09 -22.17
C TYR A 197 46.29 30.50 -22.69
N PRO A 198 46.38 31.06 -23.91
CA PRO A 198 47.66 31.29 -24.58
C PRO A 198 48.61 32.19 -23.78
N ASP A 199 48.05 33.14 -23.03
CA ASP A 199 48.80 34.09 -22.18
C ASP A 199 48.79 33.69 -20.69
N GLY A 200 48.28 32.49 -20.36
CA GLY A 200 47.95 32.06 -19.00
C GLY A 200 46.67 32.70 -18.46
N LEU A 201 46.19 32.19 -17.32
CA LEU A 201 45.12 32.86 -16.58
C LEU A 201 45.66 34.13 -15.87
N PRO A 202 44.83 35.16 -15.70
CA PRO A 202 45.21 36.37 -14.95
C PRO A 202 45.67 36.06 -13.52
N THR A 203 46.69 36.75 -13.04
CA THR A 203 47.23 36.57 -11.69
C THR A 203 46.34 37.20 -10.61
N ALA A 204 46.23 36.53 -9.47
CA ALA A 204 45.53 36.98 -8.26
C ALA A 204 46.45 36.82 -7.02
N PRO A 205 46.29 37.59 -5.92
CA PRO A 205 45.18 38.50 -5.64
C PRO A 205 45.24 39.81 -6.47
N LYS A 206 44.07 40.40 -6.75
CA LYS A 206 43.93 41.62 -7.56
C LYS A 206 42.81 42.51 -7.03
N GLU A 207 43.07 43.80 -6.90
CA GLU A 207 42.07 44.80 -6.50
C GLU A 207 41.62 45.62 -7.72
N LEU A 208 40.32 45.83 -7.87
CA LEU A 208 39.71 46.64 -8.92
C LEU A 208 38.88 47.76 -8.31
N LYS A 209 39.20 48.99 -8.64
CA LYS A 209 38.36 50.15 -8.29
C LYS A 209 37.05 50.12 -9.08
N PRO A 210 35.99 50.81 -8.61
CA PRO A 210 34.75 50.96 -9.38
C PRO A 210 35.03 51.39 -10.83
N GLY A 211 34.51 50.63 -11.79
CA GLY A 211 34.68 50.86 -13.23
C GLY A 211 35.94 50.26 -13.86
N GLU A 212 36.90 49.80 -13.06
CA GLU A 212 38.16 49.22 -13.55
C GLU A 212 37.95 47.82 -14.12
N SER A 213 38.72 47.46 -15.16
CA SER A 213 38.62 46.17 -15.84
C SER A 213 39.98 45.63 -16.29
N PHE A 214 40.07 44.32 -16.50
CA PHE A 214 41.17 43.68 -17.21
C PHE A 214 40.66 42.66 -18.23
N THR A 215 41.49 42.29 -19.20
CA THR A 215 41.14 41.32 -20.24
C THR A 215 42.08 40.11 -20.23
N PHE A 216 41.61 38.99 -20.79
CA PHE A 216 42.40 37.79 -21.03
C PHE A 216 41.80 36.98 -22.19
N LYS A 217 42.60 36.09 -22.79
CA LYS A 217 42.21 35.33 -23.98
C LYS A 217 42.02 33.85 -23.66
N ILE A 218 41.03 33.25 -24.31
CA ILE A 218 40.76 31.82 -24.27
C ILE A 218 40.75 31.29 -25.70
N THR A 219 41.51 30.23 -25.96
CA THR A 219 41.59 29.56 -27.26
C THR A 219 40.95 28.18 -27.18
N TYR A 220 40.03 27.90 -28.10
CA TYR A 220 39.37 26.60 -28.25
C TYR A 220 39.90 25.84 -29.47
N THR A 221 40.32 24.59 -29.25
CA THR A 221 40.68 23.60 -30.26
C THR A 221 39.82 22.34 -30.03
N PRO A 222 38.92 21.95 -30.95
CA PRO A 222 38.07 20.79 -30.73
C PRO A 222 38.87 19.50 -30.53
N THR A 223 38.56 18.73 -29.48
CA THR A 223 39.29 17.49 -29.15
C THR A 223 38.50 16.20 -29.42
N THR A 224 37.16 16.28 -29.44
CA THR A 224 36.28 15.12 -29.63
C THR A 224 35.05 15.46 -30.49
N THR A 225 34.22 14.46 -30.80
CA THR A 225 32.93 14.66 -31.50
C THR A 225 31.79 15.13 -30.58
N LYS A 226 32.02 15.22 -29.27
CA LYS A 226 31.05 15.78 -28.31
C LYS A 226 31.36 17.27 -28.08
N PRO A 227 30.37 18.08 -27.63
CA PRO A 227 30.63 19.43 -27.20
C PRO A 227 31.65 19.45 -26.05
N ASP A 228 32.67 20.28 -26.18
CA ASP A 228 33.66 20.55 -25.15
C ASP A 228 33.11 21.62 -24.20
N LEU A 229 33.18 21.37 -22.90
CA LEU A 229 32.71 22.26 -21.84
C LEU A 229 33.85 22.59 -20.87
N GLY A 230 33.82 23.77 -20.26
CA GLY A 230 34.80 24.22 -19.28
C GLY A 230 34.28 25.38 -18.43
N GLN A 231 35.02 25.74 -17.39
CA GLN A 231 34.68 26.78 -16.42
C GLN A 231 35.94 27.55 -15.99
N ILE A 232 35.76 28.83 -15.68
CA ILE A 232 36.73 29.67 -14.97
C ILE A 232 36.06 30.19 -13.69
N LEU A 233 36.75 30.05 -12.57
CA LEU A 233 36.26 30.34 -11.23
C LEU A 233 36.96 31.59 -10.68
N PHE A 234 36.19 32.56 -10.20
CA PHE A 234 36.66 33.78 -9.54
C PHE A 234 36.24 33.77 -8.06
N THR A 235 37.20 33.83 -7.13
CA THR A 235 36.95 33.94 -5.68
C THR A 235 37.32 35.34 -5.20
N CYS A 236 36.47 35.98 -4.39
CA CYS A 236 36.65 37.37 -3.97
C CYS A 236 36.44 37.58 -2.46
N GLU A 237 37.11 38.57 -1.88
CA GLU A 237 36.94 38.92 -0.46
C GLU A 237 35.57 39.57 -0.26
N GLY A 238 34.59 38.85 0.28
CA GLY A 238 33.26 39.40 0.60
C GLY A 238 32.20 39.28 -0.51
N ASN A 239 32.33 38.30 -1.41
CA ASN A 239 31.40 37.97 -2.50
C ASN A 239 31.38 38.99 -3.65
N CYS A 240 31.72 38.52 -4.85
CA CYS A 240 31.75 39.34 -6.06
C CYS A 240 30.71 38.96 -7.11
N ALA A 241 29.85 37.98 -6.81
CA ALA A 241 28.77 37.60 -7.71
C ALA A 241 27.85 38.82 -7.99
N PRO A 242 27.37 38.99 -9.25
CA PRO A 242 26.42 40.03 -9.58
C PRO A 242 25.19 39.97 -8.66
N GLU A 243 24.65 41.14 -8.34
CA GLU A 243 23.52 41.24 -7.41
C GLU A 243 22.30 40.43 -7.91
N ASP A 244 22.07 39.26 -7.31
CA ASP A 244 20.88 38.43 -7.54
C ASP A 244 19.81 38.76 -6.46
N PRO A 245 18.53 38.97 -6.83
CA PRO A 245 17.45 39.17 -5.86
C PRO A 245 17.31 38.05 -4.83
N ASP A 246 17.78 36.84 -5.16
CA ASP A 246 17.86 35.69 -4.27
C ASP A 246 19.26 35.62 -3.61
N PRO A 247 19.38 35.92 -2.30
CA PRO A 247 20.66 35.89 -1.59
C PRO A 247 21.34 34.51 -1.62
N THR A 248 20.59 33.43 -1.85
CA THR A 248 21.12 32.07 -1.90
C THR A 248 21.86 31.75 -3.20
N LYS A 249 21.70 32.58 -4.23
CA LYS A 249 22.38 32.45 -5.53
C LYS A 249 23.66 33.26 -5.65
N ARG A 250 23.91 34.16 -4.69
CA ARG A 250 25.16 34.91 -4.57
C ARG A 250 26.21 34.00 -3.92
N LYS A 251 26.86 33.13 -4.70
CA LYS A 251 27.89 32.20 -4.18
C LYS A 251 29.24 32.49 -4.83
N ASP A 252 30.27 32.60 -3.98
CA ASP A 252 31.64 32.41 -4.42
C ASP A 252 31.95 30.90 -4.51
N PRO A 253 32.76 30.48 -5.51
CA PRO A 253 33.35 31.30 -6.58
C PRO A 253 32.33 31.69 -7.67
N TYR A 254 32.48 32.89 -8.26
CA TYR A 254 31.75 33.32 -9.46
C TYR A 254 32.23 32.56 -10.69
N VAL A 255 31.31 31.91 -11.40
CA VAL A 255 31.61 30.96 -12.49
C VAL A 255 31.39 31.58 -13.86
N VAL A 256 32.38 31.45 -14.74
CA VAL A 256 32.29 31.76 -16.17
C VAL A 256 32.34 30.47 -16.97
N GLU A 257 31.26 30.18 -17.69
CA GLU A 257 31.11 28.93 -18.45
C GLU A 257 31.74 29.04 -19.85
N LEU A 258 32.39 27.98 -20.33
CA LEU A 258 33.04 27.85 -21.63
C LEU A 258 32.36 26.73 -22.43
N GLN A 259 32.07 26.97 -23.72
CA GLN A 259 31.51 25.93 -24.60
C GLN A 259 32.00 26.03 -26.05
N GLY A 260 32.20 24.87 -26.69
CA GLY A 260 32.57 24.76 -28.11
C GLY A 260 32.28 23.35 -28.65
N ALA A 261 32.18 23.18 -29.98
CA ALA A 261 31.94 21.86 -30.59
C ALA A 261 32.68 21.65 -31.91
N LEU A 262 32.89 20.40 -32.31
CA LEU A 262 33.46 20.01 -33.60
C LEU A 262 32.41 20.06 -34.73
N ALA A 263 32.74 20.64 -35.88
CA ALA A 263 31.89 20.59 -37.07
C ALA A 263 31.87 19.17 -37.70
N THR A 264 30.68 18.62 -38.01
CA THR A 264 30.54 17.24 -38.53
C THR A 264 29.55 17.14 -39.70
N PRO A 265 29.80 16.28 -40.72
CA PRO A 265 28.85 16.03 -41.80
C PRO A 265 27.72 15.10 -41.34
N SER A 266 26.53 15.22 -41.93
CA SER A 266 25.40 14.35 -41.59
C SER A 266 24.53 14.02 -42.81
N ILE A 267 24.46 12.73 -43.18
CA ILE A 267 23.74 12.27 -44.38
C ILE A 267 22.26 11.99 -44.11
N LEU A 268 21.38 12.54 -44.94
CA LEU A 268 19.95 12.17 -44.96
C LEU A 268 19.59 11.63 -46.35
N VAL A 269 19.07 10.41 -46.41
CA VAL A 269 18.67 9.77 -47.68
C VAL A 269 17.16 9.51 -47.66
N GLU A 270 16.43 10.06 -48.62
CA GLU A 270 14.96 9.98 -48.68
C GLU A 270 14.42 9.79 -50.12
N PRO A 271 13.51 8.82 -50.36
CA PRO A 271 13.14 7.73 -49.45
C PRO A 271 14.22 6.63 -49.40
N GLN A 272 14.32 5.90 -48.28
CA GLN A 272 15.21 4.73 -48.15
C GLN A 272 14.62 3.45 -48.78
N GLN A 273 13.46 3.53 -49.41
CA GLN A 273 12.87 2.45 -50.20
C GLN A 273 12.21 3.00 -51.47
N LEU A 274 12.56 2.41 -52.61
CA LEU A 274 11.91 2.64 -53.90
C LEU A 274 11.09 1.40 -54.29
N SER A 275 9.77 1.51 -54.21
CA SER A 275 8.86 0.50 -54.76
C SER A 275 8.44 0.89 -56.17
N PHE A 276 8.73 0.03 -57.15
CA PHE A 276 8.37 0.23 -58.56
C PHE A 276 6.97 -0.30 -58.92
N GLY A 277 6.29 -0.97 -57.99
CA GLY A 277 4.98 -1.57 -58.23
C GLY A 277 5.05 -2.76 -59.19
N PHE A 278 3.91 -3.05 -59.85
CA PHE A 278 3.82 -4.04 -60.91
C PHE A 278 4.25 -3.45 -62.24
N VAL A 279 5.22 -4.09 -62.89
CA VAL A 279 5.71 -3.71 -64.21
C VAL A 279 5.61 -4.92 -65.13
N GLU A 280 5.03 -4.72 -66.31
CA GLU A 280 4.93 -5.78 -67.32
C GLU A 280 6.33 -6.27 -67.71
N SER A 281 6.46 -7.58 -67.92
CA SER A 281 7.70 -8.19 -68.39
C SER A 281 8.26 -7.43 -69.60
N GLY A 282 9.54 -7.06 -69.52
CA GLY A 282 10.27 -6.36 -70.56
C GLY A 282 10.11 -4.84 -70.59
N LYS A 283 9.15 -4.23 -69.86
CA LYS A 283 8.96 -2.77 -69.76
C LYS A 283 9.88 -2.13 -68.71
N THR A 284 10.17 -0.83 -68.85
CA THR A 284 11.09 -0.10 -67.96
C THR A 284 10.38 1.05 -67.25
N VAL A 285 10.56 1.16 -65.93
CA VAL A 285 10.06 2.26 -65.08
C VAL A 285 11.22 2.88 -64.29
N GLY A 286 11.24 4.21 -64.15
CA GLY A 286 12.26 4.93 -63.38
C GLY A 286 11.70 5.59 -62.10
N LYS A 287 12.46 5.56 -61.00
CA LYS A 287 12.22 6.30 -59.75
C LYS A 287 13.50 6.97 -59.26
N LYS A 288 13.39 7.91 -58.31
CA LYS A 288 14.54 8.65 -57.77
C LYS A 288 14.52 8.67 -56.24
N PHE A 289 15.70 8.80 -55.64
CA PHE A 289 15.88 9.14 -54.21
C PHE A 289 16.85 10.32 -54.05
N LYS A 290 16.73 11.04 -52.94
CA LYS A 290 17.48 12.27 -52.63
C LYS A 290 18.45 12.03 -51.47
N ILE A 291 19.65 12.58 -51.57
CA ILE A 291 20.69 12.59 -50.54
C ILE A 291 20.91 14.06 -50.14
N SER A 292 20.82 14.38 -48.85
CA SER A 292 21.00 15.74 -48.33
C SER A 292 22.05 15.75 -47.23
N ASN A 293 22.84 16.82 -47.15
CA ASN A 293 23.73 17.06 -46.01
C ASN A 293 23.03 17.97 -45.00
N VAL A 294 22.67 17.42 -43.85
CA VAL A 294 22.04 18.14 -42.73
C VAL A 294 23.03 18.46 -41.61
N GLY A 295 24.32 18.15 -41.82
CA GLY A 295 25.40 18.45 -40.90
C GLY A 295 25.98 19.86 -41.11
N SER A 296 27.01 20.18 -40.34
CA SER A 296 27.69 21.48 -40.36
C SER A 296 29.07 21.45 -41.05
N ALA A 297 29.43 20.33 -41.69
CA ALA A 297 30.64 20.17 -42.50
C ALA A 297 30.31 19.45 -43.83
N ASN A 298 31.22 19.51 -44.82
CA ASN A 298 31.02 18.90 -46.13
C ASN A 298 30.83 17.38 -46.06
N LEU A 299 29.78 16.89 -46.71
CA LEU A 299 29.48 15.46 -46.82
C LEU A 299 30.07 14.92 -48.13
N ASP A 300 31.11 14.10 -48.02
CA ASP A 300 31.77 13.48 -49.16
C ASP A 300 31.21 12.07 -49.36
N ILE A 301 30.60 11.84 -50.54
CA ILE A 301 30.10 10.54 -50.98
C ILE A 301 31.20 9.84 -51.77
N SER A 302 31.72 8.75 -51.21
CA SER A 302 32.76 7.95 -51.84
C SER A 302 32.21 7.03 -52.94
N GLU A 303 31.03 6.45 -52.74
CA GLU A 303 30.40 5.54 -53.70
C GLU A 303 28.88 5.42 -53.50
N ILE A 304 28.14 5.32 -54.60
CA ILE A 304 26.74 4.91 -54.68
C ILE A 304 26.66 3.75 -55.68
N ALA A 305 26.39 2.54 -55.21
CA ALA A 305 26.38 1.33 -56.03
C ALA A 305 25.36 0.30 -55.52
N PHE A 306 24.98 -0.66 -56.38
CA PHE A 306 24.21 -1.81 -55.94
C PHE A 306 25.09 -2.78 -55.14
N LYS A 307 24.56 -3.28 -54.03
CA LYS A 307 25.16 -4.37 -53.27
C LYS A 307 25.11 -5.67 -54.07
N ALA A 308 26.16 -6.48 -53.95
CA ALA A 308 26.19 -7.83 -54.50
C ALA A 308 24.97 -8.66 -54.04
N GLY A 309 24.34 -9.37 -54.97
CA GLY A 309 23.10 -10.13 -54.73
C GLY A 309 21.80 -9.37 -55.03
N SER A 310 21.87 -8.09 -55.42
CA SER A 310 20.70 -7.37 -55.94
C SER A 310 20.25 -7.91 -57.31
N SER A 311 18.94 -7.91 -57.58
CA SER A 311 18.39 -8.34 -58.86
C SER A 311 18.94 -7.49 -60.02
N GLY A 312 19.34 -8.16 -61.10
CA GLY A 312 19.77 -7.51 -62.35
C GLY A 312 18.65 -6.78 -63.09
N ALA A 313 17.40 -6.87 -62.62
CA ALA A 313 16.29 -6.09 -63.14
C ALA A 313 16.38 -4.60 -62.77
N PHE A 314 17.19 -4.23 -61.76
CA PHE A 314 17.43 -2.83 -61.39
C PHE A 314 18.71 -2.28 -62.02
N LEU A 315 18.64 -1.07 -62.57
CA LEU A 315 19.75 -0.43 -63.30
C LEU A 315 19.97 1.02 -62.82
N MET A 316 21.22 1.35 -62.51
CA MET A 316 21.70 2.72 -62.28
C MET A 316 23.22 2.77 -62.53
N PRO A 317 23.78 3.94 -62.90
CA PRO A 317 25.24 4.10 -62.95
C PRO A 317 25.84 4.12 -61.54
N THR A 318 27.06 3.60 -61.38
CA THR A 318 27.87 3.82 -60.18
C THR A 318 28.28 5.30 -60.13
N ILE A 319 28.09 5.94 -58.98
CA ILE A 319 28.46 7.34 -58.75
C ILE A 319 29.52 7.38 -57.65
N SER A 320 30.59 8.14 -57.82
CA SER A 320 31.66 8.28 -56.82
C SER A 320 32.18 9.72 -56.76
N ASN A 321 32.86 10.06 -55.67
CA ASN A 321 33.54 11.35 -55.45
C ASN A 321 32.61 12.57 -55.58
N VAL A 322 31.49 12.57 -54.86
CA VAL A 322 30.54 13.69 -54.84
C VAL A 322 30.56 14.38 -53.48
N THR A 323 30.85 15.67 -53.43
CA THR A 323 30.74 16.48 -52.20
C THR A 323 29.39 17.21 -52.17
N ILE A 324 28.71 17.16 -51.03
CA ILE A 324 27.45 17.87 -50.76
C ILE A 324 27.71 18.85 -49.59
N GLU A 325 27.66 20.14 -49.89
CA GLU A 325 27.84 21.20 -48.88
C GLU A 325 26.71 21.19 -47.82
N PRO A 326 26.95 21.68 -46.60
CA PRO A 326 25.92 21.84 -45.57
C PRO A 326 24.64 22.48 -46.10
N GLY A 327 23.48 21.85 -45.87
CA GLY A 327 22.17 22.30 -46.34
C GLY A 327 21.83 21.96 -47.81
N SER A 328 22.80 21.46 -48.59
CA SER A 328 22.60 21.09 -50.00
C SER A 328 22.17 19.63 -50.18
N SER A 329 21.79 19.27 -51.42
CA SER A 329 21.29 17.91 -51.73
C SER A 329 21.51 17.48 -53.19
N LYS A 330 21.44 16.16 -53.44
CA LYS A 330 21.62 15.48 -54.74
C LYS A 330 20.56 14.41 -54.97
N GLU A 331 20.01 14.30 -56.18
CA GLU A 331 19.10 13.21 -56.58
C GLU A 331 19.82 12.11 -57.38
N VAL A 332 19.41 10.85 -57.18
CA VAL A 332 19.87 9.66 -57.90
C VAL A 332 18.68 8.94 -58.52
N ALA A 333 18.76 8.60 -59.82
CA ALA A 333 17.71 7.89 -60.54
C ALA A 333 18.03 6.41 -60.70
N VAL A 334 17.01 5.56 -60.52
CA VAL A 334 17.08 4.10 -60.60
C VAL A 334 15.99 3.59 -61.55
N GLN A 335 16.35 2.70 -62.46
CA GLN A 335 15.43 2.06 -63.40
C GLN A 335 15.13 0.61 -62.98
N TYR A 336 13.93 0.13 -63.29
CA TYR A 336 13.48 -1.25 -63.08
C TYR A 336 12.92 -1.82 -64.38
N ARG A 337 13.42 -2.98 -64.81
CA ARG A 337 12.99 -3.72 -66.00
C ARG A 337 12.88 -5.23 -65.69
N PRO A 338 11.70 -5.74 -65.29
CA PRO A 338 11.53 -7.17 -64.99
C PRO A 338 11.58 -8.06 -66.22
N SER A 339 11.95 -9.34 -66.04
CA SER A 339 11.88 -10.39 -67.07
C SER A 339 10.84 -11.46 -66.74
N ILE A 340 11.02 -12.24 -65.68
CA ILE A 340 10.11 -13.30 -65.20
C ILE A 340 10.19 -13.44 -63.67
N GLY A 341 9.14 -13.93 -63.00
CA GLY A 341 9.06 -14.13 -61.54
C GLY A 341 7.99 -13.29 -60.85
N SER A 342 7.87 -13.36 -59.52
CA SER A 342 6.88 -12.58 -58.74
C SER A 342 7.43 -11.31 -58.11
N GLU A 343 8.73 -11.25 -57.79
CA GLU A 343 9.33 -10.10 -57.09
C GLU A 343 10.84 -10.01 -57.30
N ASP A 344 11.31 -8.82 -57.68
CA ASP A 344 12.72 -8.43 -57.72
C ASP A 344 13.07 -7.56 -56.51
N LYS A 345 14.20 -7.85 -55.87
CA LYS A 345 14.74 -7.06 -54.75
C LYS A 345 16.20 -6.68 -54.97
N GLY A 346 16.59 -5.55 -54.42
CA GLY A 346 17.99 -5.11 -54.39
C GLY A 346 18.24 -4.07 -53.31
N THR A 347 19.50 -3.81 -53.04
CA THR A 347 19.93 -2.77 -52.10
C THR A 347 21.00 -1.92 -52.76
N ILE A 348 20.82 -0.60 -52.74
CA ILE A 348 21.83 0.39 -53.11
C ILE A 348 22.55 0.82 -51.83
N GLU A 349 23.88 0.86 -51.83
CA GLU A 349 24.70 1.38 -50.73
C GLU A 349 25.23 2.77 -51.07
N VAL A 350 24.89 3.76 -50.24
CA VAL A 350 25.44 5.13 -50.30
C VAL A 350 26.53 5.25 -49.24
N LYS A 351 27.80 5.30 -49.65
CA LYS A 351 28.97 5.38 -48.76
C LYS A 351 29.44 6.83 -48.62
N SER A 352 29.64 7.30 -47.40
CA SER A 352 29.99 8.69 -47.11
C SER A 352 30.95 8.87 -45.94
N ASN A 353 31.45 10.10 -45.76
CA ASN A 353 32.24 10.50 -44.61
C ASN A 353 31.40 10.91 -43.37
N ASP A 354 30.07 10.70 -43.35
CA ASP A 354 29.26 10.82 -42.12
C ASP A 354 29.75 9.78 -41.09
N PRO A 355 30.35 10.22 -39.95
CA PRO A 355 30.92 9.29 -38.98
C PRO A 355 29.87 8.45 -38.25
N ALA A 356 28.62 8.93 -38.15
CA ALA A 356 27.53 8.19 -37.56
C ALA A 356 26.91 7.19 -38.55
N ARG A 357 26.90 7.52 -39.86
CA ARG A 357 26.30 6.71 -40.92
C ARG A 357 27.20 6.64 -42.15
N PRO A 358 28.33 5.91 -42.06
CA PRO A 358 29.27 5.82 -43.17
C PRO A 358 28.69 5.07 -44.38
N VAL A 359 27.65 4.25 -44.20
CA VAL A 359 26.92 3.58 -45.28
C VAL A 359 25.41 3.64 -45.01
N VAL A 360 24.64 4.17 -45.96
CA VAL A 360 23.17 4.18 -45.89
C VAL A 360 22.59 3.29 -47.00
N PRO A 361 21.83 2.23 -46.67
CA PRO A 361 21.17 1.40 -47.67
C PRO A 361 19.85 2.01 -48.16
N VAL A 362 19.60 1.91 -49.48
CA VAL A 362 18.31 2.21 -50.12
C VAL A 362 17.77 0.92 -50.74
N GLN A 363 16.63 0.45 -50.26
CA GLN A 363 16.00 -0.77 -50.76
C GLN A 363 15.26 -0.50 -52.06
N VAL A 364 15.38 -1.40 -53.03
CA VAL A 364 14.59 -1.36 -54.27
C VAL A 364 13.77 -2.64 -54.38
N VAL A 365 12.48 -2.48 -54.71
CA VAL A 365 11.56 -3.59 -54.88
C VAL A 365 10.65 -3.35 -56.08
N GLY A 366 10.42 -4.38 -56.87
CA GLY A 366 9.52 -4.36 -58.03
C GLY A 366 8.91 -5.73 -58.23
N LYS A 367 7.73 -5.78 -58.84
CA LYS A 367 7.04 -7.04 -59.14
C LYS A 367 6.72 -7.13 -60.62
N VAL A 368 6.71 -8.34 -61.16
CA VAL A 368 6.24 -8.58 -62.53
C VAL A 368 4.71 -8.57 -62.53
N SER A 369 4.09 -7.92 -63.51
CA SER A 369 2.62 -7.92 -63.70
C SER A 369 2.12 -9.31 -64.11
N ALA A 370 1.44 -10.02 -63.21
CA ALA A 370 0.97 -11.41 -63.32
C ALA A 370 -0.05 -11.73 -62.21
N PRO A 371 -0.87 -12.81 -62.31
CA PRO A 371 -1.58 -13.35 -61.15
C PRO A 371 -0.58 -14.00 -60.18
N ASP A 372 -0.83 -13.91 -58.87
CA ASP A 372 0.06 -14.45 -57.82
C ASP A 372 -0.79 -15.04 -56.68
N ILE A 373 -0.67 -16.34 -56.43
CA ILE A 373 -1.49 -17.10 -55.48
C ILE A 373 -0.86 -17.12 -54.09
N SER A 374 -1.61 -16.65 -53.11
CA SER A 374 -1.27 -16.76 -51.70
C SER A 374 -2.35 -17.53 -50.95
N VAL A 375 -2.00 -18.70 -50.41
CA VAL A 375 -2.92 -19.55 -49.65
C VAL A 375 -2.58 -19.48 -48.17
N THR A 376 -3.55 -19.13 -47.33
CA THR A 376 -3.33 -19.06 -45.87
C THR A 376 -4.54 -19.62 -45.10
N PRO A 377 -4.33 -20.55 -44.15
CA PRO A 377 -3.07 -21.26 -43.88
C PRO A 377 -2.80 -22.39 -44.89
N THR A 378 -1.53 -22.77 -45.09
CA THR A 378 -1.14 -23.98 -45.87
C THR A 378 -1.23 -25.28 -45.05
N LYS A 379 -1.63 -25.18 -43.78
CA LYS A 379 -1.88 -26.31 -42.89
C LYS A 379 -3.16 -26.06 -42.08
N LEU A 380 -4.13 -26.96 -42.19
CA LEU A 380 -5.33 -26.98 -41.37
C LEU A 380 -5.20 -28.07 -40.31
N ASN A 381 -5.15 -27.67 -39.04
CA ASN A 381 -5.27 -28.57 -37.92
C ASN A 381 -6.64 -28.42 -37.28
N PHE A 382 -7.48 -29.44 -37.47
CA PHE A 382 -8.82 -29.50 -36.90
C PHE A 382 -8.79 -29.75 -35.39
N GLY A 383 -7.67 -30.25 -34.85
CA GLY A 383 -7.52 -30.62 -33.45
C GLY A 383 -8.45 -31.77 -33.09
N LYS A 384 -8.84 -31.83 -31.81
CA LYS A 384 -9.81 -32.81 -31.30
C LYS A 384 -11.22 -32.45 -31.77
N VAL A 385 -11.88 -33.33 -32.53
CA VAL A 385 -13.21 -33.09 -33.12
C VAL A 385 -14.18 -34.22 -32.74
N PRO A 386 -15.34 -33.92 -32.13
CA PRO A 386 -16.31 -34.96 -31.73
C PRO A 386 -17.25 -35.40 -32.85
N ASN A 387 -17.73 -34.47 -33.68
CA ASN A 387 -18.75 -34.74 -34.71
C ASN A 387 -18.28 -34.31 -36.09
N SER A 388 -18.28 -33.00 -36.36
CA SER A 388 -17.67 -32.43 -37.55
C SER A 388 -17.13 -31.04 -37.25
N LYS A 389 -16.10 -30.63 -37.97
CA LYS A 389 -15.54 -29.29 -37.90
C LYS A 389 -15.15 -28.86 -39.30
N THR A 390 -15.55 -27.65 -39.67
CA THR A 390 -15.18 -27.05 -40.95
C THR A 390 -14.15 -25.95 -40.68
N LEU A 391 -13.03 -26.02 -41.37
CA LEU A 391 -12.02 -24.97 -41.40
C LEU A 391 -11.82 -24.52 -42.84
N SER A 392 -11.48 -23.25 -43.02
CA SER A 392 -11.33 -22.67 -44.34
C SER A 392 -9.90 -22.19 -44.55
N VAL A 393 -9.45 -22.28 -45.80
CA VAL A 393 -8.27 -21.55 -46.27
C VAL A 393 -8.73 -20.34 -47.08
N ASN A 394 -7.99 -19.25 -46.95
CA ASN A 394 -8.11 -18.09 -47.82
C ASN A 394 -7.16 -18.27 -49.00
N ILE A 395 -7.71 -18.22 -50.21
CA ILE A 395 -6.98 -18.15 -51.48
C ILE A 395 -7.04 -16.69 -51.91
N LYS A 396 -5.91 -16.00 -51.76
CA LYS A 396 -5.76 -14.59 -52.12
C LYS A 396 -4.99 -14.46 -53.42
N ASN A 397 -5.42 -13.53 -54.27
CA ASN A 397 -4.62 -13.08 -55.39
C ASN A 397 -3.83 -11.84 -54.98
N THR A 398 -2.52 -11.98 -54.81
CA THR A 398 -1.59 -10.88 -54.51
C THR A 398 -1.02 -10.23 -55.77
N GLY A 399 -1.38 -10.74 -56.94
CA GLY A 399 -1.01 -10.20 -58.24
C GLY A 399 -1.99 -9.14 -58.76
N ASP A 400 -1.67 -8.56 -59.91
CA ASP A 400 -2.44 -7.50 -60.57
C ASP A 400 -3.26 -7.98 -61.78
N LYS A 401 -3.21 -9.29 -62.10
CA LYS A 401 -4.08 -9.96 -63.09
C LYS A 401 -4.99 -10.98 -62.42
N PRO A 402 -6.15 -11.35 -63.02
CA PRO A 402 -7.06 -12.34 -62.45
C PRO A 402 -6.41 -13.72 -62.26
N LEU A 403 -6.48 -14.25 -61.03
CA LEU A 403 -6.03 -15.59 -60.68
C LEU A 403 -7.15 -16.60 -60.95
N ILE A 404 -6.84 -17.66 -61.68
CA ILE A 404 -7.73 -18.76 -62.00
C ILE A 404 -7.17 -20.01 -61.33
N VAL A 405 -7.91 -20.56 -60.37
CA VAL A 405 -7.61 -21.82 -59.70
C VAL A 405 -8.58 -22.88 -60.21
N ASN A 406 -8.03 -23.97 -60.74
CA ASN A 406 -8.80 -25.13 -61.21
C ASN A 406 -9.53 -25.81 -60.03
N ALA A 407 -10.43 -26.74 -60.32
CA ALA A 407 -11.13 -27.54 -59.31
C ALA A 407 -10.16 -28.10 -58.24
N PRO A 408 -10.32 -27.75 -56.95
CA PRO A 408 -9.53 -28.32 -55.86
C PRO A 408 -9.70 -29.83 -55.79
N ILE A 409 -8.61 -30.57 -55.58
CA ILE A 409 -8.64 -32.03 -55.46
C ILE A 409 -8.09 -32.50 -54.11
N MET A 410 -8.72 -33.54 -53.55
CA MET A 410 -8.12 -34.31 -52.45
C MET A 410 -7.04 -35.22 -53.05
N VAL A 411 -5.81 -35.10 -52.56
CA VAL A 411 -4.68 -35.90 -53.08
C VAL A 411 -4.89 -37.37 -52.70
N PRO A 412 -4.55 -38.35 -53.57
CA PRO A 412 -4.56 -39.77 -53.22
C PRO A 412 -3.81 -40.04 -51.91
N GLY A 413 -4.43 -40.80 -51.00
CA GLY A 413 -3.92 -41.05 -49.65
C GLY A 413 -4.48 -40.14 -48.55
N THR A 414 -5.37 -39.19 -48.89
CA THR A 414 -6.14 -38.40 -47.91
C THR A 414 -7.20 -39.29 -47.24
N SER A 415 -7.31 -39.22 -45.91
CA SER A 415 -8.36 -39.91 -45.15
C SER A 415 -9.76 -39.57 -45.70
N PRO A 416 -10.67 -40.55 -45.85
CA PRO A 416 -12.04 -40.34 -46.34
C PRO A 416 -12.90 -39.48 -45.41
N GLU A 417 -12.38 -39.12 -44.23
CA GLU A 417 -13.03 -38.31 -43.21
C GLU A 417 -12.86 -36.81 -43.47
N PHE A 418 -11.98 -36.44 -44.42
CA PHE A 418 -11.90 -35.09 -44.99
C PHE A 418 -12.73 -34.98 -46.27
N SER A 419 -13.51 -33.93 -46.37
CA SER A 419 -14.31 -33.60 -47.56
C SER A 419 -14.35 -32.09 -47.78
N PHE A 420 -14.70 -31.66 -48.99
CA PHE A 420 -15.07 -30.27 -49.21
C PHE A 420 -16.50 -30.05 -48.72
N ASP A 421 -16.74 -28.98 -47.97
CA ASP A 421 -18.09 -28.63 -47.54
C ASP A 421 -18.99 -28.33 -48.76
N LYS A 422 -18.39 -27.66 -49.77
CA LYS A 422 -18.91 -27.50 -51.12
C LYS A 422 -17.75 -27.45 -52.10
N ALA A 423 -17.66 -28.41 -53.02
CA ALA A 423 -16.58 -28.46 -54.01
C ALA A 423 -16.83 -27.45 -55.16
N PRO A 424 -15.99 -26.42 -55.35
CA PRO A 424 -16.11 -25.51 -56.48
C PRO A 424 -15.50 -26.11 -57.76
N ALA A 425 -16.14 -25.89 -58.92
CA ALA A 425 -15.62 -26.35 -60.21
C ALA A 425 -14.39 -25.54 -60.69
N GLN A 426 -14.33 -24.25 -60.36
CA GLN A 426 -13.21 -23.34 -60.60
C GLN A 426 -13.35 -22.14 -59.65
N ILE A 427 -12.25 -21.56 -59.21
CA ILE A 427 -12.24 -20.34 -58.39
C ILE A 427 -11.53 -19.25 -59.19
N THR A 428 -12.21 -18.13 -59.45
CA THR A 428 -11.58 -16.95 -60.06
C THR A 428 -11.48 -15.85 -59.01
N VAL A 429 -10.26 -15.38 -58.75
CA VAL A 429 -9.96 -14.36 -57.75
C VAL A 429 -9.41 -13.14 -58.47
N GLN A 430 -10.18 -12.05 -58.47
CA GLN A 430 -9.73 -10.76 -59.03
C GLN A 430 -8.51 -10.23 -58.26
N PRO A 431 -7.70 -9.32 -58.83
CA PRO A 431 -6.58 -8.69 -58.12
C PRO A 431 -6.98 -8.18 -56.73
N ASN A 432 -6.16 -8.46 -55.71
CA ASN A 432 -6.44 -8.20 -54.29
C ASN A 432 -7.66 -8.92 -53.68
N GLY A 433 -8.38 -9.70 -54.48
CA GLY A 433 -9.52 -10.50 -54.04
C GLY A 433 -9.10 -11.68 -53.16
N VAL A 434 -10.07 -12.19 -52.41
CA VAL A 434 -9.93 -13.39 -51.58
C VAL A 434 -11.12 -14.30 -51.83
N ALA A 435 -10.85 -15.58 -52.10
CA ALA A 435 -11.85 -16.64 -52.09
C ALA A 435 -11.60 -17.58 -50.91
N GLN A 436 -12.66 -18.14 -50.33
CA GLN A 436 -12.55 -19.12 -49.26
C GLN A 436 -12.84 -20.52 -49.80
N LEU A 437 -11.97 -21.47 -49.42
CA LEU A 437 -12.21 -22.90 -49.63
C LEU A 437 -12.40 -23.56 -48.27
N ALA A 438 -13.62 -24.03 -48.03
CA ALA A 438 -14.01 -24.70 -46.79
C ALA A 438 -13.78 -26.22 -46.89
N ILE A 439 -13.02 -26.75 -45.94
CA ILE A 439 -12.74 -28.18 -45.78
C ILE A 439 -13.40 -28.66 -44.48
N LYS A 440 -14.20 -29.73 -44.59
CA LYS A 440 -14.90 -30.36 -43.49
C LYS A 440 -14.20 -31.64 -43.08
N TYR A 441 -13.94 -31.79 -41.78
CA TYR A 441 -13.47 -33.02 -41.15
C TYR A 441 -14.61 -33.63 -40.33
N THR A 442 -14.91 -34.91 -40.54
CA THR A 442 -15.97 -35.66 -39.85
C THR A 442 -15.40 -36.97 -39.30
N PRO A 443 -14.79 -36.94 -38.09
CA PRO A 443 -14.12 -38.09 -37.51
C PRO A 443 -15.08 -39.26 -37.21
N LYS A 444 -14.67 -40.50 -37.45
CA LYS A 444 -15.45 -41.70 -37.11
C LYS A 444 -14.95 -42.43 -35.88
N ASP A 445 -13.67 -42.28 -35.54
CA ASP A 445 -13.06 -42.94 -34.40
C ASP A 445 -12.06 -42.02 -33.67
N LYS A 446 -11.15 -42.61 -32.90
CA LYS A 446 -10.14 -41.88 -32.11
C LYS A 446 -8.74 -41.96 -32.73
N VAL A 447 -8.63 -42.36 -33.99
CA VAL A 447 -7.37 -42.46 -34.72
C VAL A 447 -7.05 -41.10 -35.35
N PRO A 448 -5.81 -40.60 -35.25
CA PRO A 448 -5.40 -39.38 -35.94
C PRO A 448 -5.49 -39.54 -37.46
N ASP A 449 -6.17 -38.60 -38.12
CA ASP A 449 -6.32 -38.54 -39.57
C ASP A 449 -5.39 -37.50 -40.20
N THR A 450 -4.88 -37.83 -41.39
CA THR A 450 -4.08 -36.92 -42.20
C THR A 450 -4.55 -36.90 -43.65
N GLY A 451 -4.28 -35.79 -44.34
CA GLY A 451 -4.64 -35.65 -45.75
C GLY A 451 -4.04 -34.42 -46.40
N LYS A 452 -4.25 -34.26 -47.71
CA LYS A 452 -3.78 -33.11 -48.48
C LYS A 452 -4.79 -32.64 -49.52
N VAL A 453 -4.89 -31.33 -49.70
CA VAL A 453 -5.62 -30.70 -50.81
C VAL A 453 -4.62 -30.09 -51.76
N GLN A 454 -4.80 -30.30 -53.07
CA GLN A 454 -3.99 -29.66 -54.12
C GLN A 454 -4.82 -28.62 -54.88
N LEU A 455 -4.23 -27.44 -55.07
CA LEU A 455 -4.74 -26.33 -55.87
C LEU A 455 -3.80 -26.11 -57.06
N LYS A 456 -4.33 -26.15 -58.28
CA LYS A 456 -3.58 -25.79 -59.51
C LYS A 456 -4.08 -24.45 -60.04
N SER A 457 -3.20 -23.56 -60.44
CA SER A 457 -3.59 -22.21 -60.89
C SER A 457 -2.80 -21.73 -62.11
N ASN A 458 -3.22 -20.59 -62.66
CA ASN A 458 -2.50 -19.87 -63.74
C ASN A 458 -1.42 -18.90 -63.22
N ASP A 459 -1.06 -18.98 -61.93
CA ASP A 459 0.13 -18.33 -61.41
C ASP A 459 1.38 -18.90 -62.11
N PRO A 460 2.18 -18.07 -62.80
CA PRO A 460 3.31 -18.52 -63.59
C PRO A 460 4.49 -19.05 -62.75
N ASP A 461 4.66 -18.62 -61.50
CA ASP A 461 5.76 -19.07 -60.65
C ASP A 461 5.33 -20.06 -59.56
N THR A 462 4.06 -20.01 -59.16
CA THR A 462 3.46 -20.93 -58.18
C THR A 462 2.24 -21.66 -58.78
N PRO A 463 2.43 -22.48 -59.82
CA PRO A 463 1.33 -23.12 -60.54
C PRO A 463 0.59 -24.17 -59.72
N THR A 464 1.14 -24.63 -58.59
CA THR A 464 0.52 -25.63 -57.70
C THR A 464 0.81 -25.35 -56.22
N VAL A 465 -0.23 -25.39 -55.38
CA VAL A 465 -0.14 -25.26 -53.91
C VAL A 465 -0.76 -26.48 -53.24
N GLU A 466 -0.08 -27.04 -52.24
CA GLU A 466 -0.61 -28.11 -51.38
C GLU A 466 -0.98 -27.58 -49.98
N ILE A 467 -2.13 -28.01 -49.45
CA ILE A 467 -2.58 -27.73 -48.09
C ILE A 467 -2.58 -29.04 -47.31
N THR A 468 -1.89 -29.07 -46.18
CA THR A 468 -1.87 -30.24 -45.29
C THR A 468 -3.05 -30.22 -44.32
N LEU A 469 -3.73 -31.35 -44.16
CA LEU A 469 -4.86 -31.54 -43.24
C LEU A 469 -4.45 -32.48 -42.10
N LEU A 470 -4.75 -32.09 -40.85
CA LEU A 470 -4.58 -32.92 -39.66
C LEU A 470 -5.85 -32.87 -38.81
N GLY A 471 -6.32 -34.01 -38.30
CA GLY A 471 -7.45 -34.08 -37.38
C GLY A 471 -7.25 -35.21 -36.36
N ASP A 472 -7.70 -34.98 -35.12
CA ASP A 472 -7.84 -36.02 -34.10
C ASP A 472 -9.33 -36.22 -33.83
N GLY A 473 -9.89 -37.35 -34.23
CA GLY A 473 -11.23 -37.72 -33.79
C GLY A 473 -11.27 -37.98 -32.28
N ILE A 474 -12.30 -37.52 -31.57
CA ILE A 474 -12.56 -37.95 -30.19
C ILE A 474 -13.76 -38.91 -30.08
N GLY A 475 -14.44 -39.17 -31.20
CA GLY A 475 -15.72 -39.88 -31.26
C GLY A 475 -16.85 -39.14 -30.51
N ASP A 476 -18.08 -39.66 -30.63
CA ASP A 476 -19.26 -39.17 -29.91
C ASP A 476 -19.08 -39.36 -28.39
N SER A 477 -18.48 -38.37 -27.72
CA SER A 477 -18.24 -38.37 -26.28
C SER A 477 -19.49 -37.87 -25.56
N GLY A 478 -20.20 -38.75 -24.84
CA GLY A 478 -21.39 -38.45 -24.03
C GLY A 478 -21.18 -37.37 -22.95
N CYS A 479 -21.37 -37.67 -21.66
CA CYS A 479 -21.03 -36.71 -20.61
C CYS A 479 -19.49 -36.60 -20.46
N ASP A 480 -18.96 -35.36 -20.44
CA ASP A 480 -17.55 -35.06 -20.13
C ASP A 480 -17.44 -33.83 -19.22
N LEU A 481 -17.26 -34.06 -17.92
CA LEU A 481 -17.24 -33.01 -16.90
C LEU A 481 -15.79 -32.68 -16.49
N VAL A 482 -15.39 -31.42 -16.64
CA VAL A 482 -14.04 -30.93 -16.35
C VAL A 482 -14.05 -29.96 -15.17
N ALA A 483 -13.18 -30.17 -14.20
CA ALA A 483 -13.00 -29.30 -13.04
C ALA A 483 -11.86 -28.29 -13.23
N ALA A 484 -12.12 -27.02 -12.87
CA ALA A 484 -11.14 -25.93 -12.88
C ALA A 484 -11.19 -25.13 -11.55
N PRO A 485 -10.08 -25.02 -10.79
CA PRO A 485 -8.80 -25.67 -11.04
C PRO A 485 -8.89 -27.20 -10.86
N ASN A 486 -8.02 -27.94 -11.54
CA ASN A 486 -7.95 -29.41 -11.44
C ASN A 486 -7.21 -29.90 -10.17
N ARG A 487 -6.67 -28.99 -9.35
CA ARG A 487 -6.14 -29.19 -8.00
C ARG A 487 -6.41 -27.94 -7.18
N VAL A 488 -6.82 -28.10 -5.93
CA VAL A 488 -7.03 -26.98 -5.01
C VAL A 488 -5.97 -26.99 -3.94
N ASN A 489 -5.17 -25.91 -3.88
CA ASN A 489 -4.24 -25.68 -2.78
C ASN A 489 -4.74 -24.51 -1.92
N PHE A 490 -5.06 -24.80 -0.67
CA PHE A 490 -5.48 -23.82 0.32
C PHE A 490 -4.30 -23.04 0.90
N GLY A 491 -3.06 -23.47 0.65
CA GLY A 491 -1.86 -22.89 1.26
C GLY A 491 -1.89 -23.03 2.78
N THR A 492 -1.19 -22.13 3.47
CA THR A 492 -1.22 -22.09 4.94
C THR A 492 -2.53 -21.48 5.45
N THR A 493 -3.17 -22.12 6.42
CA THR A 493 -4.42 -21.70 7.05
C THR A 493 -4.31 -21.82 8.56
N VAL A 494 -4.82 -20.81 9.28
CA VAL A 494 -4.79 -20.75 10.74
C VAL A 494 -5.71 -21.82 11.33
N LEU A 495 -5.28 -22.48 12.40
CA LEU A 495 -6.10 -23.44 13.13
C LEU A 495 -7.47 -22.85 13.52
N GLY A 496 -8.54 -23.61 13.27
CA GLY A 496 -9.92 -23.23 13.57
C GLY A 496 -10.53 -22.20 12.63
N SER A 497 -9.77 -21.66 11.67
CA SER A 497 -10.27 -20.69 10.68
C SER A 497 -10.47 -21.39 9.33
N PRO A 498 -11.70 -21.40 8.77
CA PRO A 498 -11.93 -22.03 7.47
C PRO A 498 -11.35 -21.16 6.35
N LYS A 499 -10.75 -21.81 5.34
CA LYS A 499 -10.39 -21.17 4.08
C LYS A 499 -11.14 -21.85 2.94
N THR A 500 -11.95 -21.07 2.22
CA THR A 500 -12.79 -21.59 1.13
C THR A 500 -12.19 -21.25 -0.23
N GLN A 501 -12.28 -22.20 -1.16
CA GLN A 501 -11.93 -22.05 -2.57
C GLN A 501 -13.08 -22.55 -3.45
N GLN A 502 -13.20 -21.98 -4.64
CA GLN A 502 -14.22 -22.36 -5.62
C GLN A 502 -13.64 -23.30 -6.69
N VAL A 503 -14.41 -24.33 -7.03
CA VAL A 503 -14.13 -25.25 -8.15
C VAL A 503 -15.27 -25.13 -9.15
N LYS A 504 -14.95 -24.70 -10.38
CA LYS A 504 -15.88 -24.63 -11.50
C LYS A 504 -15.90 -25.98 -12.22
N LEU A 505 -17.07 -26.59 -12.33
CA LEU A 505 -17.32 -27.83 -13.06
C LEU A 505 -17.99 -27.47 -14.39
N SER A 506 -17.38 -27.81 -15.52
CA SER A 506 -17.88 -27.48 -16.86
C SER A 506 -18.12 -28.75 -17.66
N ASN A 507 -19.32 -28.91 -18.23
CA ASN A 507 -19.63 -30.04 -19.10
C ASN A 507 -19.24 -29.67 -20.54
N VAL A 508 -18.17 -30.28 -21.05
CA VAL A 508 -17.65 -30.09 -22.40
C VAL A 508 -18.11 -31.20 -23.38
N GLY A 509 -18.90 -32.16 -22.89
CA GLY A 509 -19.47 -33.25 -23.68
C GLY A 509 -20.77 -32.85 -24.39
N THR A 510 -21.37 -33.81 -25.11
CA THR A 510 -22.59 -33.62 -25.90
C THR A 510 -23.87 -34.03 -25.15
N GLN A 511 -23.75 -34.70 -24.00
CA GLN A 511 -24.88 -35.11 -23.14
C GLN A 511 -24.79 -34.51 -21.74
N ASP A 512 -25.92 -34.41 -21.03
CA ASP A 512 -26.00 -33.90 -19.67
C ASP A 512 -25.22 -34.78 -18.67
N CYS A 513 -24.40 -34.12 -17.85
CA CYS A 513 -23.65 -34.78 -16.77
C CYS A 513 -24.47 -34.79 -15.48
N LEU A 514 -24.85 -35.98 -15.03
CA LEU A 514 -25.51 -36.25 -13.77
C LEU A 514 -24.48 -36.63 -12.72
N ILE A 515 -24.33 -35.78 -11.70
CA ILE A 515 -23.50 -36.04 -10.53
C ILE A 515 -24.40 -36.70 -9.47
N SER A 516 -24.20 -38.00 -9.24
CA SER A 516 -24.98 -38.79 -8.27
C SER A 516 -24.44 -38.70 -6.85
N LYS A 517 -23.17 -38.31 -6.69
CA LYS A 517 -22.53 -38.17 -5.39
C LYS A 517 -21.36 -37.21 -5.49
N MET A 518 -21.12 -36.44 -4.44
CA MET A 518 -19.95 -35.58 -4.30
C MET A 518 -19.43 -35.68 -2.87
N SER A 519 -18.14 -35.92 -2.69
CA SER A 519 -17.55 -36.08 -1.36
C SER A 519 -16.15 -35.52 -1.25
N THR A 520 -15.80 -34.97 -0.09
CA THR A 520 -14.43 -34.66 0.28
C THR A 520 -13.84 -35.79 1.12
N SER A 521 -12.52 -36.00 0.99
CA SER A 521 -11.77 -36.95 1.81
C SER A 521 -10.49 -36.31 2.32
N THR A 522 -10.00 -36.78 3.48
CA THR A 522 -8.67 -36.44 4.00
C THR A 522 -7.82 -37.69 4.03
N VAL A 523 -6.63 -37.63 3.44
CA VAL A 523 -5.62 -38.69 3.50
C VAL A 523 -5.13 -38.82 4.94
N LYS A 524 -5.41 -39.97 5.56
CA LYS A 524 -4.99 -40.27 6.93
C LYS A 524 -3.53 -40.74 7.03
N GLY A 525 -2.89 -41.12 5.91
CA GLY A 525 -1.48 -41.55 5.88
C GLY A 525 -1.24 -42.93 6.51
N GLY A 526 -0.02 -43.45 6.36
CA GLY A 526 0.44 -44.71 6.94
C GLY A 526 1.59 -44.52 7.93
N PHE A 527 2.04 -45.60 8.57
CA PHE A 527 3.18 -45.62 9.48
C PHE A 527 4.42 -44.93 8.84
N PRO A 528 5.18 -44.07 9.56
CA PRO A 528 5.17 -43.86 11.02
C PRO A 528 4.22 -42.76 11.53
N LEU A 529 3.51 -42.01 10.68
CA LEU A 529 2.70 -40.86 11.11
C LEU A 529 1.27 -40.86 10.54
N PRO A 530 0.39 -41.80 10.98
CA PRO A 530 -1.02 -41.72 10.66
C PRO A 530 -1.66 -40.50 11.35
N TYR A 531 -2.41 -39.72 10.57
CA TYR A 531 -3.30 -38.68 11.06
C TYR A 531 -4.65 -39.30 11.43
N ASN A 532 -4.95 -39.41 12.72
CA ASN A 532 -6.21 -39.96 13.25
C ASN A 532 -7.24 -38.87 13.61
N GLY A 533 -7.07 -37.64 13.14
CA GLY A 533 -8.01 -36.55 13.40
C GLY A 533 -9.21 -36.52 12.43
N PRO A 534 -10.16 -35.58 12.63
CA PRO A 534 -11.33 -35.45 11.77
C PRO A 534 -10.94 -35.05 10.34
N ASP A 535 -11.89 -35.15 9.41
CA ASP A 535 -11.66 -34.61 8.07
C ASP A 535 -11.56 -33.09 8.12
N VAL A 536 -10.59 -32.56 7.38
CA VAL A 536 -10.27 -31.11 7.35
C VAL A 536 -10.81 -30.43 6.09
N PHE A 537 -11.31 -31.19 5.12
CA PHE A 537 -11.92 -30.69 3.90
C PHE A 537 -13.44 -30.88 3.93
N HIS A 538 -14.20 -29.83 3.63
CA HIS A 538 -15.66 -29.80 3.73
C HIS A 538 -16.32 -29.08 2.54
N LEU A 539 -17.63 -29.31 2.36
CA LEU A 539 -18.47 -28.67 1.33
C LEU A 539 -19.52 -27.76 2.00
N PRO A 540 -19.22 -26.46 2.24
CA PRO A 540 -20.05 -25.60 3.11
C PRO A 540 -21.41 -25.19 2.51
N ASN A 541 -21.50 -24.98 1.20
CA ASN A 541 -22.68 -24.33 0.57
C ASN A 541 -23.68 -25.30 -0.08
N LEU A 542 -23.49 -26.61 0.07
CA LEU A 542 -24.43 -27.60 -0.46
C LEU A 542 -25.41 -28.03 0.64
N GLN A 543 -26.68 -27.66 0.46
CA GLN A 543 -27.76 -27.95 1.39
C GLN A 543 -27.91 -29.47 1.57
N GLY A 544 -27.84 -29.96 2.82
CA GLY A 544 -27.93 -31.40 3.13
C GLY A 544 -26.60 -32.17 3.18
N CYS A 545 -25.44 -31.49 3.24
CA CYS A 545 -24.11 -32.12 3.26
C CYS A 545 -23.33 -32.02 4.59
N PRO A 546 -23.82 -32.57 5.72
CA PRO A 546 -23.26 -32.33 7.05
C PRO A 546 -21.90 -33.02 7.33
N LYS A 547 -21.43 -33.93 6.47
CA LYS A 547 -20.21 -34.73 6.70
C LYS A 547 -19.22 -34.72 5.54
N GLY A 548 -19.26 -33.69 4.70
CA GLY A 548 -18.40 -33.65 3.49
C GLY A 548 -18.83 -34.65 2.41
N VAL A 549 -20.00 -35.28 2.54
CA VAL A 549 -20.63 -36.09 1.48
C VAL A 549 -21.98 -35.46 1.16
N CYS A 550 -22.22 -35.26 -0.13
CA CYS A 550 -23.45 -34.81 -0.74
C CYS A 550 -24.02 -35.94 -1.59
N SER A 551 -25.31 -36.24 -1.43
CA SER A 551 -26.06 -37.19 -2.25
C SER A 551 -27.12 -36.47 -3.10
N PRO A 552 -26.74 -35.58 -4.04
CA PRO A 552 -27.72 -34.97 -4.92
C PRO A 552 -28.05 -35.92 -6.09
N PRO A 553 -29.02 -35.55 -6.93
CA PRO A 553 -28.69 -35.45 -8.33
C PRO A 553 -28.46 -33.98 -8.69
N LEU A 554 -27.22 -33.63 -9.08
CA LEU A 554 -26.90 -32.34 -9.71
C LEU A 554 -26.71 -32.58 -11.22
N THR A 555 -27.31 -31.75 -12.05
CA THR A 555 -27.18 -31.86 -13.51
C THR A 555 -26.42 -30.66 -14.07
N VAL A 556 -25.30 -30.92 -14.76
CA VAL A 556 -24.59 -29.92 -15.56
C VAL A 556 -24.92 -30.18 -17.02
N LYS A 557 -25.79 -29.32 -17.58
CA LYS A 557 -26.21 -29.46 -18.98
C LYS A 557 -25.03 -29.36 -19.95
N ALA A 558 -25.13 -29.98 -21.12
CA ALA A 558 -24.12 -29.85 -22.17
C ALA A 558 -23.80 -28.37 -22.46
N GLY A 559 -22.51 -28.01 -22.41
CA GLY A 559 -22.02 -26.63 -22.61
C GLY A 559 -22.15 -25.69 -21.40
N ASN A 560 -22.81 -26.10 -20.31
CA ASN A 560 -22.97 -25.29 -19.10
C ASN A 560 -21.91 -25.60 -18.03
N SER A 561 -21.87 -24.76 -17.00
CA SER A 561 -21.00 -24.93 -15.85
C SER A 561 -21.69 -24.61 -14.52
N MET A 562 -21.23 -25.21 -13.44
CA MET A 562 -21.63 -24.88 -12.06
C MET A 562 -20.39 -24.68 -11.17
N THR A 563 -20.56 -23.98 -10.05
CA THR A 563 -19.46 -23.74 -9.09
C THR A 563 -19.77 -24.42 -7.76
N VAL A 564 -18.76 -25.08 -7.18
CA VAL A 564 -18.82 -25.70 -5.85
C VAL A 564 -17.77 -25.04 -4.96
N GLU A 565 -18.16 -24.73 -3.73
CA GLU A 565 -17.22 -24.28 -2.70
C GLU A 565 -16.66 -25.47 -1.91
N VAL A 566 -15.35 -25.47 -1.74
CA VAL A 566 -14.61 -26.44 -0.92
C VAL A 566 -13.87 -25.66 0.15
N SER A 567 -13.99 -26.06 1.41
CA SER A 567 -13.37 -25.40 2.56
C SER A 567 -12.33 -26.30 3.22
N PHE A 568 -11.18 -25.72 3.59
CA PHE A 568 -10.17 -26.33 4.45
C PHE A 568 -10.25 -25.72 5.85
N LEU A 569 -10.57 -26.54 6.86
CA LEU A 569 -10.71 -26.15 8.26
C LEU A 569 -9.83 -27.05 9.14
N PRO A 570 -8.52 -26.75 9.27
CA PRO A 570 -7.65 -27.51 10.16
C PRO A 570 -7.92 -27.16 11.62
N ILE A 571 -8.06 -28.16 12.50
CA ILE A 571 -8.18 -27.94 13.96
C ILE A 571 -6.95 -28.38 14.76
N VAL A 572 -6.02 -29.08 14.10
CA VAL A 572 -4.74 -29.52 14.66
C VAL A 572 -3.65 -29.42 13.59
N GLU A 573 -2.40 -29.24 14.01
CA GLU A 573 -1.26 -29.34 13.10
C GLU A 573 -0.97 -30.83 12.80
N LYS A 574 -0.53 -31.11 11.57
CA LYS A 574 -0.02 -32.44 11.23
C LYS A 574 1.34 -32.62 11.92
N PRO A 575 1.62 -33.77 12.58
CA PRO A 575 2.93 -34.04 13.16
C PRO A 575 4.04 -33.82 12.13
N LYS A 576 5.12 -33.13 12.52
CA LYS A 576 6.28 -32.94 11.64
C LYS A 576 6.98 -34.29 11.44
N ASN A 577 7.26 -34.64 10.19
CA ASN A 577 8.05 -35.84 9.90
C ASN A 577 9.50 -35.63 10.36
N PRO A 578 10.03 -36.43 11.29
CA PRO A 578 11.43 -36.33 11.71
C PRO A 578 12.44 -36.56 10.58
N PHE A 579 12.03 -37.22 9.48
CA PHE A 579 12.86 -37.48 8.30
C PHE A 579 12.65 -36.48 7.16
N GLY A 580 11.90 -35.40 7.40
CA GLY A 580 11.56 -34.40 6.37
C GLY A 580 10.28 -34.73 5.58
N GLY A 581 9.67 -33.70 5.01
CA GLY A 581 8.39 -33.79 4.29
C GLY A 581 7.46 -32.62 4.64
N THR A 582 6.55 -32.29 3.73
CA THR A 582 5.59 -31.19 3.94
C THR A 582 4.52 -31.59 4.96
N PRO A 583 4.25 -30.78 6.00
CA PRO A 583 3.19 -31.04 6.99
C PRO A 583 1.78 -30.75 6.43
N ALA A 584 1.59 -30.91 5.12
CA ALA A 584 0.34 -30.64 4.44
C ALA A 584 -0.67 -31.77 4.70
N PHE A 585 -1.92 -31.36 4.93
CA PHE A 585 -3.07 -32.21 4.75
C PHE A 585 -3.31 -32.40 3.26
N GLU A 586 -3.57 -33.63 2.87
CA GLU A 586 -3.92 -34.01 1.50
C GLU A 586 -5.29 -34.66 1.50
N GLY A 587 -5.97 -34.59 0.36
CA GLY A 587 -7.34 -35.05 0.23
C GLY A 587 -7.80 -35.03 -1.21
N SER A 588 -9.09 -35.30 -1.42
CA SER A 588 -9.71 -35.16 -2.73
C SER A 588 -11.15 -34.68 -2.61
N LEU A 589 -11.60 -33.92 -3.59
CA LEU A 589 -13.01 -33.77 -3.92
C LEU A 589 -13.34 -34.82 -4.99
N GLY A 590 -14.01 -35.89 -4.58
CA GLY A 590 -14.49 -36.96 -5.46
C GLY A 590 -15.94 -36.72 -5.89
N MET A 591 -16.25 -37.03 -7.14
CA MET A 591 -17.58 -36.94 -7.73
C MET A 591 -17.89 -38.23 -8.48
N GLU A 592 -19.10 -38.77 -8.30
CA GLU A 592 -19.62 -39.87 -9.11
C GLU A 592 -20.51 -39.31 -10.23
N VAL A 593 -20.19 -39.59 -11.50
CA VAL A 593 -20.80 -39.01 -12.70
C VAL A 593 -21.18 -40.10 -13.70
N ASN A 594 -22.28 -39.92 -14.44
CA ASN A 594 -22.76 -40.82 -15.51
C ASN A 594 -21.89 -40.80 -16.79
N MET A 595 -20.59 -41.06 -16.68
CA MET A 595 -19.63 -41.08 -17.81
C MET A 595 -18.80 -42.37 -17.85
N ALA A 596 -18.08 -42.61 -18.95
CA ALA A 596 -17.27 -43.82 -19.17
C ALA A 596 -16.20 -44.06 -18.08
N SER A 597 -15.76 -43.00 -17.39
CA SER A 597 -14.97 -43.05 -16.15
C SER A 597 -15.76 -42.37 -15.04
N PRO A 598 -16.57 -43.09 -14.26
CA PRO A 598 -17.64 -42.49 -13.46
C PRO A 598 -17.15 -41.73 -12.25
N THR A 599 -15.83 -41.56 -12.04
CA THR A 599 -15.28 -40.85 -10.88
C THR A 599 -14.34 -39.73 -11.31
N ILE A 600 -14.66 -38.50 -10.91
CA ILE A 600 -13.76 -37.34 -11.06
C ILE A 600 -13.19 -36.99 -9.69
N ASN A 601 -11.88 -36.90 -9.60
CA ASN A 601 -11.17 -36.53 -8.38
C ASN A 601 -10.36 -35.24 -8.58
N VAL A 602 -10.63 -34.23 -7.76
CA VAL A 602 -9.85 -33.00 -7.68
C VAL A 602 -8.98 -33.06 -6.43
N PRO A 603 -7.65 -33.19 -6.52
CA PRO A 603 -6.78 -33.25 -5.36
C PRO A 603 -6.86 -31.96 -4.54
N LEU A 604 -6.91 -32.11 -3.21
CA LEU A 604 -6.97 -31.02 -2.24
C LEU A 604 -5.69 -31.04 -1.39
N SER A 605 -5.11 -29.87 -1.12
CA SER A 605 -3.98 -29.75 -0.20
C SER A 605 -4.04 -28.48 0.64
N GLY A 606 -3.63 -28.54 1.90
CA GLY A 606 -3.55 -27.36 2.78
C GLY A 606 -2.59 -27.56 3.94
N ILE A 607 -1.94 -26.49 4.40
CA ILE A 607 -1.02 -26.53 5.55
C ILE A 607 -1.72 -25.88 6.74
N ALA A 608 -1.78 -26.60 7.86
CA ALA A 608 -2.26 -26.05 9.11
C ALA A 608 -1.13 -25.30 9.82
N SER A 609 -1.41 -24.13 10.38
CA SER A 609 -0.45 -23.39 11.21
C SER A 609 -1.16 -22.68 12.36
N LYS A 610 -0.48 -22.56 13.50
CA LYS A 610 -0.95 -21.68 14.59
C LYS A 610 -1.01 -20.22 14.14
N SER A 611 -1.93 -19.46 14.73
CA SER A 611 -1.91 -18.00 14.62
C SER A 611 -0.62 -17.47 15.25
N CYS A 612 -0.01 -16.45 14.65
CA CYS A 612 1.20 -15.81 15.19
C CYS A 612 1.14 -14.27 15.24
N VAL A 613 0.11 -13.67 14.66
CA VAL A 613 -0.25 -12.27 14.81
C VAL A 613 -1.54 -12.20 15.60
N GLU A 614 -1.46 -11.72 16.82
CA GLU A 614 -2.61 -11.66 17.73
C GLU A 614 -2.99 -10.21 18.00
N ILE A 615 -4.25 -9.86 17.76
CA ILE A 615 -4.77 -8.51 18.02
C ILE A 615 -5.73 -8.55 19.19
N VAL A 616 -5.45 -7.71 20.18
CA VAL A 616 -6.05 -7.80 21.51
C VAL A 616 -6.49 -6.38 21.94
N PRO A 617 -7.80 -6.10 22.07
CA PRO A 617 -8.92 -7.01 21.80
C PRO A 617 -9.15 -7.28 20.31
N ASN A 618 -9.75 -8.44 20.03
CA ASN A 618 -10.10 -8.89 18.67
C ASN A 618 -11.44 -8.33 18.17
N VAL A 619 -12.16 -7.57 19.00
CA VAL A 619 -13.37 -6.80 18.69
C VAL A 619 -13.38 -5.51 19.51
N MET A 620 -13.82 -4.41 18.90
CA MET A 620 -13.92 -3.12 19.56
C MET A 620 -15.37 -2.63 19.55
N ASN A 621 -15.89 -2.31 20.73
CA ASN A 621 -17.21 -1.73 20.90
C ASN A 621 -17.10 -0.42 21.68
N PHE A 622 -17.40 0.69 21.02
CA PHE A 622 -17.31 2.03 21.59
C PHE A 622 -18.55 2.39 22.42
N GLY A 623 -19.63 1.62 22.32
CA GLY A 623 -20.88 1.85 23.05
C GLY A 623 -21.70 3.01 22.47
N LEU A 624 -22.50 3.63 23.33
CA LEU A 624 -23.32 4.80 23.00
C LEU A 624 -22.46 6.07 23.03
N VAL A 625 -22.53 6.90 21.99
CA VAL A 625 -21.83 8.19 21.90
C VAL A 625 -22.82 9.26 21.46
N GLN A 626 -22.78 10.42 22.10
CA GLN A 626 -23.66 11.52 21.73
C GLN A 626 -23.29 12.06 20.33
N ILE A 627 -24.28 12.40 19.51
CA ILE A 627 -24.06 13.06 18.22
C ILE A 627 -23.22 14.33 18.46
N ASN A 628 -22.22 14.55 17.60
CA ASN A 628 -21.21 15.62 17.69
C ASN A 628 -20.14 15.45 18.78
N CYS A 629 -20.20 14.41 19.62
CA CYS A 629 -19.15 14.06 20.58
C CYS A 629 -18.25 12.92 20.08
N SER A 630 -17.01 12.86 20.56
CA SER A 630 -16.14 11.69 20.42
C SER A 630 -16.32 10.73 21.59
N SER A 631 -16.10 9.43 21.34
CA SER A 631 -15.75 8.49 22.40
C SER A 631 -14.38 8.83 22.99
N ARG A 632 -14.08 8.26 24.16
CA ARG A 632 -12.69 8.13 24.65
C ARG A 632 -11.83 7.35 23.65
N ASN A 633 -10.52 7.56 23.71
CA ASN A 633 -9.57 6.71 22.99
C ASN A 633 -9.56 5.31 23.61
N GLU A 634 -9.88 4.31 22.79
CA GLU A 634 -9.79 2.90 23.16
C GLU A 634 -8.52 2.30 22.53
N LYS A 635 -7.84 1.42 23.26
CA LYS A 635 -6.55 0.86 22.87
C LYS A 635 -6.69 -0.56 22.33
N LEU A 636 -5.93 -0.88 21.29
CA LEU A 636 -5.69 -2.25 20.84
C LEU A 636 -4.18 -2.50 20.72
N GLN A 637 -3.76 -3.73 20.99
CA GLN A 637 -2.37 -4.17 20.93
C GLN A 637 -2.24 -5.27 19.88
N ILE A 638 -1.25 -5.12 19.00
CA ILE A 638 -0.88 -6.09 17.98
C ILE A 638 0.37 -6.81 18.49
N PHE A 639 0.26 -8.07 18.86
CA PHE A 639 1.37 -8.89 19.34
C PHE A 639 1.98 -9.69 18.21
N ASN A 640 3.31 -9.65 18.12
CA ASN A 640 4.08 -10.56 17.28
C ASN A 640 4.49 -11.79 18.10
N THR A 641 3.79 -12.90 17.92
CA THR A 641 4.12 -14.19 18.52
C THR A 641 4.86 -15.11 17.53
N CYS A 642 5.17 -14.60 16.33
CA CYS A 642 5.97 -15.29 15.33
C CYS A 642 7.45 -15.32 15.75
N SER A 643 8.22 -16.26 15.17
CA SER A 643 9.67 -16.37 15.37
C SER A 643 10.50 -15.33 14.60
N THR A 644 9.86 -14.49 13.78
CA THR A 644 10.50 -13.48 12.93
C THR A 644 9.80 -12.13 13.09
N ASN A 645 10.43 -11.06 12.61
CA ASN A 645 9.85 -9.71 12.67
C ASN A 645 8.52 -9.64 11.90
N LEU A 646 7.49 -9.13 12.56
CA LEU A 646 6.20 -8.78 11.96
C LEU A 646 6.28 -7.35 11.44
N VAL A 647 6.01 -7.14 10.16
CA VAL A 647 5.97 -5.79 9.57
C VAL A 647 4.53 -5.44 9.27
N LEU A 648 3.97 -4.46 9.98
CA LEU A 648 2.66 -3.89 9.72
C LEU A 648 2.79 -2.83 8.62
N ASN A 649 2.22 -3.11 7.45
CA ASN A 649 2.39 -2.32 6.23
C ASN A 649 1.27 -1.29 6.05
N LYS A 650 0.04 -1.65 6.41
CA LYS A 650 -1.16 -0.85 6.13
C LYS A 650 -2.24 -1.13 7.17
N VAL A 651 -2.99 -0.11 7.56
CA VAL A 651 -4.20 -0.23 8.37
C VAL A 651 -5.33 0.47 7.63
N THR A 652 -6.45 -0.22 7.39
CA THR A 652 -7.58 0.33 6.61
C THR A 652 -8.92 -0.02 7.22
N PHE A 653 -9.87 0.90 7.12
CA PHE A 653 -11.26 0.60 7.44
C PHE A 653 -11.99 -0.01 6.23
N ARG A 654 -12.81 -1.03 6.50
CA ARG A 654 -13.62 -1.75 5.52
C ARG A 654 -15.03 -1.96 6.08
N SER A 655 -16.05 -1.76 5.25
CA SER A 655 -17.44 -2.03 5.61
C SER A 655 -17.75 -3.52 5.65
N THR A 656 -18.84 -3.84 6.32
CA THR A 656 -19.43 -5.19 6.32
C THR A 656 -19.77 -5.69 4.90
N SER A 657 -20.01 -4.78 3.95
CA SER A 657 -20.20 -5.08 2.52
C SER A 657 -18.90 -5.14 1.69
N GLY A 658 -17.73 -4.93 2.30
CA GLY A 658 -16.43 -5.02 1.64
C GLY A 658 -15.89 -3.74 0.99
N THR A 659 -16.58 -2.60 1.13
CA THR A 659 -16.16 -1.29 0.58
C THR A 659 -15.37 -0.47 1.60
N SER A 660 -14.48 0.43 1.19
CA SER A 660 -13.79 1.31 2.16
C SER A 660 -14.79 2.30 2.78
N SER A 661 -14.88 2.27 4.10
CA SER A 661 -15.79 3.08 4.92
C SER A 661 -15.19 3.14 6.31
N ASN A 662 -15.35 4.26 7.02
CA ASN A 662 -14.97 4.35 8.42
C ASN A 662 -16.12 4.67 9.37
N LYS A 663 -17.34 4.95 8.88
CA LYS A 663 -18.57 5.26 9.68
C LYS A 663 -18.32 6.05 10.99
N GLY A 664 -17.42 7.04 10.98
CA GLY A 664 -17.09 7.83 12.17
C GLY A 664 -16.06 7.23 13.14
N PHE A 665 -15.60 6.00 12.92
CA PHE A 665 -14.40 5.42 13.54
C PHE A 665 -13.13 6.10 12.98
N ARG A 666 -12.16 6.38 13.86
CA ARG A 666 -10.90 7.03 13.52
C ARG A 666 -9.74 6.45 14.31
N ILE A 667 -8.58 6.37 13.66
CA ILE A 667 -7.31 6.08 14.33
C ILE A 667 -6.80 7.39 14.93
N THR A 668 -6.71 7.46 16.25
CA THR A 668 -6.22 8.64 16.97
C THR A 668 -4.72 8.56 17.24
N GLN A 669 -4.16 7.36 17.33
CA GLN A 669 -2.72 7.15 17.46
C GLN A 669 -2.30 5.85 16.78
N LEU A 670 -1.29 5.92 15.92
CA LEU A 670 -0.63 4.80 15.26
C LEU A 670 0.82 5.22 14.94
N GLY A 671 1.78 4.30 15.10
CA GLY A 671 3.17 4.55 14.67
C GLY A 671 3.29 4.76 13.16
N ASN A 672 4.39 5.36 12.71
CA ASN A 672 4.62 5.55 11.27
C ASN A 672 4.73 4.19 10.57
N LEU A 673 3.89 3.97 9.56
CA LEU A 673 3.92 2.76 8.75
C LEU A 673 5.07 2.85 7.71
N PRO A 674 5.76 1.73 7.41
CA PRO A 674 5.60 0.41 8.03
C PRO A 674 6.16 0.34 9.47
N ILE A 675 5.46 -0.36 10.38
CA ILE A 675 5.92 -0.62 11.75
C ILE A 675 6.51 -2.02 11.83
N THR A 676 7.75 -2.15 12.31
CA THR A 676 8.37 -3.44 12.60
C THR A 676 8.19 -3.80 14.07
N ILE A 677 7.57 -4.95 14.32
CA ILE A 677 7.33 -5.50 15.66
C ILE A 677 8.22 -6.73 15.79
N ALA A 678 9.23 -6.69 16.67
CA ALA A 678 10.12 -7.82 16.91
C ALA A 678 9.39 -9.02 17.56
N PRO A 679 9.92 -10.25 17.47
CA PRO A 679 9.36 -11.40 18.19
C PRO A 679 9.11 -11.10 19.66
N ALA A 680 7.96 -11.55 20.19
CA ALA A 680 7.51 -11.31 21.55
C ALA A 680 7.36 -9.81 21.92
N GLN A 681 7.21 -8.91 20.95
CA GLN A 681 6.87 -7.50 21.18
C GLN A 681 5.47 -7.17 20.66
N SER A 682 4.99 -5.98 20.98
CA SER A 682 3.69 -5.47 20.52
C SER A 682 3.75 -4.04 19.99
N ALA A 683 2.73 -3.66 19.21
CA ALA A 683 2.46 -2.26 18.84
C ALA A 683 1.07 -1.84 19.31
N GLU A 684 0.96 -0.61 19.84
CA GLU A 684 -0.31 -0.01 20.25
C GLU A 684 -0.96 0.76 19.09
N VAL A 685 -2.29 0.62 18.97
CA VAL A 685 -3.12 1.49 18.14
C VAL A 685 -4.27 2.03 18.99
N GLN A 686 -4.51 3.34 18.93
CA GLN A 686 -5.64 3.98 19.59
C GLN A 686 -6.70 4.36 18.58
N LEU A 687 -7.95 4.09 18.95
CA LEU A 687 -9.13 4.34 18.14
C LEU A 687 -10.12 5.20 18.91
N ALA A 688 -10.91 5.99 18.19
CA ALA A 688 -12.08 6.67 18.71
C ALA A 688 -13.25 6.57 17.72
N TYR A 689 -14.46 6.79 18.20
CA TYR A 689 -15.69 6.80 17.42
C TYR A 689 -16.42 8.13 17.61
N LYS A 690 -16.81 8.78 16.51
CA LYS A 690 -17.65 9.97 16.49
C LYS A 690 -18.95 9.65 15.76
N ALA A 691 -20.06 9.66 16.50
CA ALA A 691 -21.38 9.39 15.93
C ALA A 691 -21.82 10.56 15.03
N SER A 692 -22.28 10.21 13.82
CA SER A 692 -22.84 11.17 12.85
C SER A 692 -24.37 11.24 12.87
N ALA A 693 -25.03 10.16 13.31
CA ALA A 693 -26.48 10.05 13.43
C ALA A 693 -26.86 9.15 14.61
N ALA A 694 -28.13 9.17 15.02
CA ALA A 694 -28.67 8.31 16.09
C ALA A 694 -28.90 6.86 15.62
N SER A 695 -27.87 6.23 15.06
CA SER A 695 -27.89 4.88 14.49
C SER A 695 -26.71 4.05 15.00
N THR A 696 -26.79 2.73 14.80
CA THR A 696 -25.66 1.84 15.03
C THR A 696 -24.76 1.82 13.80
N ASP A 697 -23.49 2.14 13.99
CA ASP A 697 -22.44 2.04 12.99
C ASP A 697 -21.61 0.77 13.21
N THR A 698 -21.31 0.06 12.13
CA THR A 698 -20.45 -1.12 12.13
C THR A 698 -19.47 -1.04 10.95
N ASP A 699 -18.20 -1.37 11.20
CA ASP A 699 -17.12 -1.48 10.20
C ASP A 699 -16.08 -2.49 10.72
N THR A 700 -15.04 -2.78 9.94
CA THR A 700 -13.85 -3.53 10.36
C THR A 700 -12.59 -2.70 10.18
N LEU A 701 -11.62 -2.90 11.06
CA LEU A 701 -10.27 -2.38 10.92
C LEU A 701 -9.34 -3.51 10.49
N ASP A 702 -8.85 -3.44 9.26
CA ASP A 702 -8.00 -4.46 8.65
C ASP A 702 -6.52 -4.08 8.81
N PHE A 703 -5.74 -4.99 9.38
CA PHE A 703 -4.29 -4.86 9.59
C PHE A 703 -3.53 -5.70 8.55
N HIS A 704 -2.88 -5.03 7.61
CA HIS A 704 -2.07 -5.68 6.58
C HIS A 704 -0.61 -5.81 7.02
N HIS A 705 -0.04 -7.00 6.99
CA HIS A 705 1.28 -7.28 7.56
C HIS A 705 2.04 -8.39 6.83
N SER A 706 3.31 -8.60 7.18
CA SER A 706 4.23 -9.55 6.53
C SER A 706 3.81 -11.03 6.60
N VAL A 707 2.98 -11.42 7.58
CA VAL A 707 2.44 -12.80 7.68
C VAL A 707 1.28 -12.99 6.70
N THR A 708 1.59 -13.31 5.45
CA THR A 708 0.66 -13.31 4.31
C THR A 708 -0.56 -14.21 4.48
N TYR A 709 -0.43 -15.35 5.18
CA TYR A 709 -1.53 -16.29 5.39
C TYR A 709 -2.50 -15.90 6.52
N GLN A 710 -2.16 -14.88 7.31
CA GLN A 710 -3.03 -14.25 8.31
C GLN A 710 -3.49 -12.85 7.87
N SER A 711 -2.86 -12.27 6.85
CA SER A 711 -3.11 -10.89 6.44
C SER A 711 -4.27 -10.76 5.43
N PRO A 712 -5.19 -9.79 5.60
CA PRO A 712 -5.31 -8.88 6.74
C PRO A 712 -5.94 -9.55 7.96
N THR A 713 -5.45 -9.21 9.15
CA THR A 713 -6.16 -9.53 10.40
C THR A 713 -7.20 -8.43 10.64
N ALA A 714 -8.47 -8.80 10.73
CA ALA A 714 -9.58 -7.84 10.83
C ALA A 714 -10.11 -7.75 12.27
N VAL A 715 -10.31 -6.53 12.77
CA VAL A 715 -10.94 -6.25 14.06
C VAL A 715 -12.31 -5.61 13.81
N PRO A 716 -13.43 -6.28 14.14
CA PRO A 716 -14.75 -5.68 14.01
C PRO A 716 -14.94 -4.50 14.97
N LEU A 717 -15.54 -3.42 14.47
CA LEU A 717 -15.83 -2.19 15.18
C LEU A 717 -17.34 -1.97 15.27
N THR A 718 -17.82 -1.53 16.43
CA THR A 718 -19.22 -1.17 16.65
C THR A 718 -19.35 0.09 17.50
N GLY A 719 -20.28 0.96 17.15
CA GLY A 719 -20.61 2.18 17.89
C GLY A 719 -22.06 2.58 17.63
N LYS A 720 -22.70 3.28 18.57
CA LYS A 720 -24.10 3.73 18.40
C LYS A 720 -24.23 5.20 18.77
N GLY A 721 -24.82 6.00 17.88
CA GLY A 721 -25.12 7.39 18.16
C GLY A 721 -26.40 7.60 18.98
N THR A 722 -26.45 8.66 19.79
CA THR A 722 -27.64 9.12 20.52
C THR A 722 -27.70 10.64 20.61
N THR A 723 -28.89 11.23 20.73
CA THR A 723 -29.07 12.67 21.02
C THR A 723 -29.02 12.98 22.51
N ASP A 724 -29.26 11.99 23.37
CA ASP A 724 -29.43 12.21 24.81
C ASP A 724 -28.08 12.28 25.52
N ALA A 725 -27.84 13.35 26.27
CA ALA A 725 -26.70 13.48 27.16
C ALA A 725 -26.90 12.70 28.48
N SER A 726 -28.16 12.55 28.90
CA SER A 726 -28.53 11.78 30.09
C SER A 726 -28.51 10.28 29.79
N GLN A 727 -28.02 9.50 30.76
CA GLN A 727 -27.95 8.05 30.68
C GLN A 727 -28.41 7.45 32.00
N THR A 728 -29.20 6.38 31.91
CA THR A 728 -29.57 5.53 33.06
C THR A 728 -29.15 4.11 32.75
N ASP A 729 -28.13 3.63 33.45
CA ASP A 729 -27.73 2.23 33.38
C ASP A 729 -28.41 1.45 34.50
N THR A 730 -29.13 0.39 34.13
CA THR A 730 -29.79 -0.51 35.08
C THR A 730 -29.08 -1.86 35.08
N PHE A 731 -28.58 -2.27 36.22
CA PHE A 731 -27.94 -3.55 36.45
C PHE A 731 -28.79 -4.38 37.41
N LYS A 732 -28.90 -5.67 37.13
CA LYS A 732 -29.53 -6.63 38.05
C LYS A 732 -28.44 -7.49 38.68
N GLN A 733 -28.38 -7.48 40.00
CA GLN A 733 -27.54 -8.43 40.73
C GLN A 733 -28.14 -9.83 40.53
N ALA A 734 -27.33 -10.77 40.04
CA ALA A 734 -27.82 -12.11 39.74
C ALA A 734 -28.41 -12.77 41.00
N THR A 735 -29.63 -13.31 40.88
CA THR A 735 -30.25 -14.16 41.91
C THR A 735 -29.60 -15.54 41.94
N LYS A 736 -29.10 -15.99 40.79
CA LYS A 736 -28.30 -17.20 40.60
C LYS A 736 -27.05 -16.85 39.79
N PRO A 737 -25.92 -16.52 40.42
CA PRO A 737 -24.69 -16.21 39.69
C PRO A 737 -24.27 -17.39 38.81
N GLN A 738 -23.78 -17.13 37.60
CA GLN A 738 -23.21 -18.15 36.72
C GLN A 738 -21.70 -18.00 36.68
N ILE A 739 -20.94 -19.11 36.79
CA ILE A 739 -19.47 -19.08 36.74
C ILE A 739 -18.86 -20.30 36.07
N ASP A 740 -17.83 -20.09 35.26
CA ASP A 740 -17.00 -21.14 34.68
C ASP A 740 -15.65 -21.12 35.40
N ILE A 741 -15.14 -22.26 35.83
CA ILE A 741 -13.93 -22.38 36.66
C ILE A 741 -12.96 -23.31 35.98
N LEU A 742 -11.78 -22.79 35.63
CA LEU A 742 -10.70 -23.55 35.04
C LEU A 742 -9.59 -23.73 36.07
N PHE A 743 -9.38 -24.96 36.51
CA PHE A 743 -8.20 -25.33 37.26
C PHE A 743 -7.07 -25.69 36.29
N VAL A 744 -5.90 -25.12 36.50
CA VAL A 744 -4.67 -25.39 35.74
C VAL A 744 -3.69 -25.97 36.73
N ILE A 745 -3.55 -27.29 36.68
CA ILE A 745 -2.83 -28.07 37.68
C ILE A 745 -1.50 -28.49 37.09
N ASP A 746 -0.44 -28.19 37.83
CA ASP A 746 0.89 -28.64 37.52
C ASP A 746 1.00 -30.17 37.67
N ASP A 747 1.47 -30.80 36.59
CA ASP A 747 1.65 -32.24 36.47
C ASP A 747 3.13 -32.67 36.55
N SER A 748 4.00 -31.79 37.09
CA SER A 748 5.40 -32.09 37.39
C SER A 748 5.57 -33.15 38.50
N GLY A 749 6.80 -33.66 38.62
CA GLY A 749 7.15 -34.78 39.52
C GLY A 749 6.90 -34.50 41.00
N SER A 750 6.99 -33.25 41.44
CA SER A 750 6.86 -32.82 42.84
C SER A 750 5.40 -32.66 43.29
N MET A 751 4.47 -32.48 42.35
CA MET A 751 3.09 -32.05 42.63
C MET A 751 2.14 -33.11 43.20
N GLY A 752 2.64 -34.31 43.50
CA GLY A 752 1.81 -35.44 43.91
C GLY A 752 1.05 -35.21 45.22
N ASP A 753 1.67 -34.57 46.22
CA ASP A 753 1.04 -34.27 47.51
C ASP A 753 0.04 -33.12 47.39
N GLU A 754 0.38 -32.09 46.62
CA GLU A 754 -0.43 -30.91 46.35
C GLU A 754 -1.71 -31.28 45.58
N GLN A 755 -1.61 -32.15 44.56
CA GLN A 755 -2.78 -32.68 43.84
C GLN A 755 -3.73 -33.43 44.79
N ARG A 756 -3.20 -34.26 45.70
CA ARG A 756 -3.99 -34.95 46.73
C ARG A 756 -4.63 -33.96 47.71
N ASN A 757 -3.86 -32.97 48.16
CA ASN A 757 -4.36 -31.94 49.08
C ASN A 757 -5.47 -31.10 48.46
N LEU A 758 -5.35 -30.74 47.18
CA LEU A 758 -6.40 -30.07 46.40
C LEU A 758 -7.67 -30.91 46.35
N GLY A 759 -7.56 -32.20 45.98
CA GLY A 759 -8.69 -33.12 45.89
C GLY A 759 -9.39 -33.34 47.23
N ASN A 760 -8.62 -33.61 48.29
CA ASN A 760 -9.14 -33.89 49.64
C ASN A 760 -9.85 -32.68 50.27
N ASN A 761 -9.41 -31.46 49.95
CA ASN A 761 -9.94 -30.23 50.54
C ASN A 761 -10.96 -29.49 49.64
N PHE A 762 -11.29 -30.03 48.46
CA PHE A 762 -12.19 -29.39 47.50
C PHE A 762 -13.58 -29.06 48.08
N THR A 763 -14.06 -29.83 49.06
CA THR A 763 -15.31 -29.55 49.78
C THR A 763 -15.37 -28.13 50.34
N SER A 764 -14.25 -27.61 50.85
CA SER A 764 -14.14 -26.25 51.39
C SER A 764 -14.32 -25.16 50.32
N PHE A 765 -13.96 -25.46 49.07
CA PHE A 765 -14.18 -24.59 47.93
C PHE A 765 -15.64 -24.62 47.47
N ILE A 766 -16.15 -25.82 47.14
CA ILE A 766 -17.43 -25.97 46.45
C ILE A 766 -18.64 -25.68 47.34
N LYS A 767 -18.50 -25.80 48.66
CA LYS A 767 -19.57 -25.46 49.62
C LYS A 767 -20.07 -24.03 49.46
N TRP A 768 -19.20 -23.08 49.08
CA TRP A 768 -19.60 -21.70 48.78
C TRP A 768 -20.58 -21.63 47.61
N ALA A 769 -20.28 -22.32 46.51
CA ALA A 769 -21.13 -22.37 45.33
C ALA A 769 -22.51 -22.96 45.65
N LEU A 770 -22.52 -24.05 46.42
CA LEU A 770 -23.76 -24.73 46.84
C LEU A 770 -24.60 -23.84 47.77
N THR A 771 -23.96 -23.17 48.74
CA THR A 771 -24.63 -22.28 49.70
C THR A 771 -25.23 -21.04 49.01
N LEU A 772 -24.50 -20.49 48.02
CA LEU A 772 -24.92 -19.32 47.25
C LEU A 772 -25.80 -19.68 46.04
N ASN A 773 -26.15 -20.97 45.88
CA ASN A 773 -26.92 -21.51 44.75
C ASN A 773 -26.35 -21.08 43.38
N VAL A 774 -25.03 -21.07 43.22
CA VAL A 774 -24.35 -20.67 41.99
C VAL A 774 -24.50 -21.75 40.92
N ASP A 775 -24.74 -21.35 39.68
CA ASP A 775 -24.71 -22.22 38.49
C ASP A 775 -23.28 -22.28 37.92
N PHE A 776 -22.56 -23.37 38.19
CA PHE A 776 -21.15 -23.49 37.88
C PHE A 776 -20.83 -24.53 36.80
N GLN A 777 -19.73 -24.29 36.11
CA GLN A 777 -19.01 -25.29 35.32
C GLN A 777 -17.56 -25.35 35.80
N ILE A 778 -17.01 -26.55 35.99
CA ILE A 778 -15.63 -26.76 36.44
C ILE A 778 -14.92 -27.68 35.45
N ALA A 779 -13.75 -27.24 35.00
CA ALA A 779 -12.87 -28.01 34.13
C ALA A 779 -11.43 -27.95 34.65
N ILE A 780 -10.64 -28.97 34.31
CA ILE A 780 -9.24 -29.10 34.72
C ILE A 780 -8.38 -29.26 33.46
N THR A 781 -7.27 -28.53 33.38
CA THR A 781 -6.21 -28.72 32.39
C THR A 781 -4.83 -28.71 33.08
N THR A 782 -3.75 -28.93 32.35
CA THR A 782 -2.39 -29.03 32.93
C THR A 782 -1.43 -27.97 32.41
N THR A 783 -0.26 -27.86 33.05
CA THR A 783 0.86 -26.99 32.65
C THR A 783 1.62 -27.52 31.44
N ASP A 784 1.46 -28.80 31.09
CA ASP A 784 2.09 -29.42 29.92
C ASP A 784 1.43 -28.98 28.59
N VAL A 785 2.20 -28.21 27.81
CA VAL A 785 1.84 -27.78 26.46
C VAL A 785 2.72 -28.41 25.37
N SER A 786 3.62 -29.31 25.76
CA SER A 786 4.50 -30.02 24.84
C SER A 786 3.72 -31.17 24.20
N GLY A 787 3.00 -30.85 23.11
CA GLY A 787 2.20 -31.83 22.38
C GLY A 787 3.04 -33.02 21.91
N GLY A 788 3.02 -34.11 22.68
CA GLY A 788 3.45 -35.45 22.29
C GLY A 788 4.95 -35.62 22.00
N SER A 789 5.78 -35.71 23.04
CA SER A 789 7.00 -36.56 23.04
C SER A 789 7.69 -36.71 24.41
N GLY A 790 7.01 -36.43 25.53
CA GLY A 790 7.63 -36.44 26.86
C GLY A 790 7.51 -37.75 27.66
N ASN A 791 6.75 -38.76 27.19
CA ASN A 791 6.55 -39.98 27.97
C ASN A 791 7.26 -41.20 27.35
N PRO A 792 8.50 -41.51 27.76
CA PRO A 792 9.18 -42.76 27.39
C PRO A 792 8.56 -44.02 28.05
N PHE A 793 7.52 -43.87 28.88
CA PHE A 793 6.88 -44.94 29.65
C PHE A 793 5.38 -45.14 29.35
N GLY A 794 4.82 -44.48 28.34
CA GLY A 794 3.45 -44.73 27.86
C GLY A 794 2.35 -44.21 28.78
N GLY A 795 1.94 -42.96 28.56
CA GLY A 795 0.71 -42.37 29.11
C GLY A 795 -0.18 -41.82 28.00
N PRO A 796 -1.49 -41.56 28.24
CA PRO A 796 -2.42 -41.09 27.22
C PRO A 796 -1.91 -39.80 26.59
N GLN A 797 -1.75 -39.78 25.26
CA GLN A 797 -1.45 -38.56 24.52
C GLN A 797 -2.52 -37.52 24.80
N THR A 798 -2.13 -36.37 25.33
CA THR A 798 -3.07 -35.30 25.58
C THR A 798 -2.84 -34.12 24.66
N THR A 799 -3.94 -33.55 24.17
CA THR A 799 -3.89 -32.29 23.43
C THR A 799 -3.55 -31.16 24.41
N PRO A 800 -2.52 -30.34 24.15
CA PRO A 800 -2.23 -29.14 24.93
C PRO A 800 -3.48 -28.28 25.17
N GLY A 801 -3.77 -27.93 26.43
CA GLY A 801 -4.97 -27.20 26.84
C GLY A 801 -6.28 -28.02 26.83
N GLY A 802 -6.26 -29.29 26.45
CA GLY A 802 -7.44 -30.15 26.51
C GLY A 802 -7.84 -30.47 27.96
N PHE A 803 -9.14 -30.49 28.25
CA PHE A 803 -9.62 -30.82 29.60
C PHE A 803 -9.36 -32.28 29.98
N ARG A 804 -9.03 -32.48 31.25
CA ARG A 804 -8.71 -33.76 31.91
C ARG A 804 -9.94 -34.35 32.60
N GLY A 805 -9.90 -35.66 32.78
CA GLY A 805 -10.90 -36.38 33.54
C GLY A 805 -12.20 -36.68 32.80
N SER A 806 -13.13 -37.31 33.51
CA SER A 806 -14.45 -37.71 32.99
C SER A 806 -15.54 -37.50 34.07
N PRO A 807 -16.57 -36.69 33.82
CA PRO A 807 -16.76 -35.84 32.65
C PRO A 807 -15.73 -34.70 32.60
N LYS A 808 -15.44 -34.21 31.40
CA LYS A 808 -14.50 -33.09 31.18
C LYS A 808 -15.00 -31.75 31.72
N ILE A 809 -16.31 -31.60 31.85
CA ILE A 809 -16.97 -30.42 32.41
C ILE A 809 -17.90 -30.92 33.52
N MET A 810 -17.60 -30.53 34.75
CA MET A 810 -18.42 -30.82 35.92
C MET A 810 -19.39 -29.66 36.17
N THR A 811 -20.62 -29.97 36.55
CA THR A 811 -21.71 -28.98 36.74
C THR A 811 -22.45 -29.24 38.05
N ASN A 812 -23.44 -28.42 38.37
CA ASN A 812 -24.36 -28.65 39.50
C ASN A 812 -25.02 -30.04 39.51
N ASN A 813 -25.16 -30.66 38.33
CA ASN A 813 -25.82 -31.96 38.17
C ASN A 813 -24.85 -33.14 38.16
N THR A 814 -23.54 -32.90 38.32
CA THR A 814 -22.55 -33.98 38.34
C THR A 814 -22.69 -34.79 39.65
N PRO A 815 -23.01 -36.10 39.57
CA PRO A 815 -23.15 -36.93 40.77
C PRO A 815 -21.80 -37.11 41.46
N ASN A 816 -21.79 -37.17 42.79
CA ASN A 816 -20.56 -37.35 43.59
C ASN A 816 -19.44 -36.35 43.21
N LEU A 817 -19.82 -35.09 42.99
CA LEU A 817 -18.94 -34.05 42.45
C LEU A 817 -17.57 -33.96 43.14
N THR A 818 -17.52 -34.04 44.48
CA THR A 818 -16.25 -33.95 45.23
C THR A 818 -15.31 -35.12 44.93
N THR A 819 -15.84 -36.33 44.82
CA THR A 819 -15.08 -37.53 44.43
C THR A 819 -14.59 -37.42 42.99
N ILE A 820 -15.46 -37.03 42.05
CA ILE A 820 -15.10 -36.87 40.64
C ILE A 820 -14.05 -35.75 40.47
N PHE A 821 -14.20 -34.63 41.17
CA PHE A 821 -13.20 -33.57 41.13
C PHE A 821 -11.86 -34.07 41.65
N SER A 822 -11.82 -34.77 42.78
CA SER A 822 -10.57 -35.31 43.35
C SER A 822 -9.87 -36.28 42.38
N GLN A 823 -10.64 -37.14 41.70
CA GLN A 823 -10.12 -38.01 40.64
C GLN A 823 -9.59 -37.21 39.45
N ASN A 824 -10.33 -36.23 38.98
CA ASN A 824 -9.93 -35.41 37.83
C ASN A 824 -8.74 -34.48 38.14
N ALA A 825 -8.58 -34.05 39.40
CA ALA A 825 -7.48 -33.20 39.87
C ALA A 825 -6.17 -33.98 40.02
N THR A 826 -6.25 -35.32 40.10
CA THR A 826 -5.09 -36.21 40.04
C THR A 826 -4.65 -36.41 38.59
N VAL A 827 -4.07 -35.36 38.02
CA VAL A 827 -3.70 -35.30 36.60
C VAL A 827 -2.44 -36.13 36.27
N GLY A 828 -1.70 -36.54 37.30
CA GLY A 828 -0.44 -37.29 37.20
C GLY A 828 0.77 -36.40 37.46
N THR A 829 1.94 -37.03 37.62
CA THR A 829 3.23 -36.37 37.94
C THR A 829 4.31 -36.64 36.89
N GLN A 830 3.89 -37.00 35.67
CA GLN A 830 4.77 -37.33 34.53
C GLN A 830 4.78 -36.22 33.47
N GLY A 831 4.33 -35.02 33.81
CA GLY A 831 4.31 -33.85 32.94
C GLY A 831 5.71 -33.33 32.61
N SER A 832 5.75 -32.33 31.73
CA SER A 832 6.99 -31.67 31.33
C SER A 832 7.53 -30.81 32.47
N GLY A 833 8.85 -30.89 32.73
CA GLY A 833 9.60 -29.98 33.62
C GLY A 833 9.79 -28.55 33.05
N ASN A 834 8.88 -28.11 32.18
CA ASN A 834 8.83 -26.78 31.58
C ASN A 834 7.38 -26.31 31.63
N GLU A 835 7.00 -25.76 32.77
CA GLU A 835 5.62 -25.56 33.19
C GLU A 835 5.05 -24.31 32.50
N GLN A 836 4.13 -24.49 31.56
CA GLN A 836 3.56 -23.40 30.79
C GLN A 836 2.09 -23.22 31.11
N GLY A 837 1.75 -23.01 32.39
CA GLY A 837 0.36 -22.92 32.81
C GLY A 837 -0.40 -21.76 32.19
N LEU A 838 0.22 -20.58 32.01
CA LEU A 838 -0.44 -19.47 31.32
C LEU A 838 -0.81 -19.85 29.87
N GLU A 839 0.08 -20.56 29.16
CA GLU A 839 -0.18 -21.07 27.82
C GLU A 839 -1.20 -22.21 27.81
N GLY A 840 -1.15 -23.13 28.77
CA GLY A 840 -2.12 -24.22 28.94
C GLY A 840 -3.53 -23.67 29.13
N ALA A 841 -3.70 -22.66 30.00
CA ALA A 841 -4.96 -21.95 30.19
C ALA A 841 -5.41 -21.22 28.93
N ARG A 842 -4.48 -20.54 28.23
CA ARG A 842 -4.77 -19.83 26.98
C ARG A 842 -5.28 -20.79 25.92
N LEU A 843 -4.60 -21.91 25.70
CA LEU A 843 -4.99 -22.94 24.73
C LEU A 843 -6.35 -23.54 25.08
N ALA A 844 -6.58 -23.85 26.37
CA ALA A 844 -7.84 -24.41 26.84
C ALA A 844 -9.06 -23.51 26.54
N LEU A 845 -8.85 -22.19 26.57
CA LEU A 845 -9.85 -21.15 26.37
C LEU A 845 -9.84 -20.55 24.96
N SER A 846 -9.05 -21.11 24.03
CA SER A 846 -8.94 -20.64 22.65
C SER A 846 -9.64 -21.56 21.66
N ALA A 847 -9.99 -21.01 20.50
CA ALA A 847 -10.35 -21.82 19.35
C ALA A 847 -9.14 -22.66 18.88
N PRO A 848 -9.35 -23.88 18.34
CA PRO A 848 -10.65 -24.51 18.17
C PRO A 848 -11.17 -25.22 19.43
N LEU A 849 -10.33 -25.46 20.46
CA LEU A 849 -10.71 -26.29 21.62
C LEU A 849 -12.02 -25.84 22.28
N ILE A 850 -12.18 -24.54 22.55
CA ILE A 850 -13.35 -24.00 23.24
C ILE A 850 -14.57 -23.83 22.34
N THR A 851 -14.39 -23.75 21.02
CA THR A 851 -15.46 -23.46 20.06
C THR A 851 -16.01 -24.71 19.38
N THR A 852 -15.12 -25.53 18.81
CA THR A 852 -15.47 -26.72 18.02
C THR A 852 -14.78 -27.99 18.49
N GLY A 853 -13.80 -27.89 19.39
CA GLY A 853 -12.97 -29.00 19.86
C GLY A 853 -13.40 -29.59 21.21
N ALA A 854 -12.44 -30.19 21.91
CA ALA A 854 -12.68 -31.02 23.09
C ALA A 854 -13.19 -30.27 24.34
N ASN A 855 -13.09 -28.94 24.35
CA ASN A 855 -13.50 -28.08 25.47
C ASN A 855 -14.83 -27.37 25.18
N LYS A 856 -15.47 -27.67 24.04
CA LYS A 856 -16.72 -27.06 23.62
C LYS A 856 -17.78 -27.18 24.71
N GLY A 857 -18.46 -26.06 24.98
CA GLY A 857 -19.56 -25.96 25.95
C GLY A 857 -19.16 -25.41 27.32
N PHE A 858 -17.86 -25.28 27.61
CA PHE A 858 -17.38 -24.78 28.90
C PHE A 858 -17.58 -23.28 29.12
N LEU A 859 -17.14 -22.47 28.14
CA LEU A 859 -17.13 -21.01 28.30
C LEU A 859 -18.50 -20.42 27.95
N ARG A 860 -19.29 -20.05 28.95
CA ARG A 860 -20.61 -19.43 28.78
C ARG A 860 -20.49 -17.92 28.67
N LYS A 861 -21.28 -17.29 27.78
CA LYS A 861 -21.22 -15.84 27.55
C LYS A 861 -21.59 -15.01 28.79
N ASP A 862 -22.61 -15.45 29.54
CA ASP A 862 -23.17 -14.68 30.65
C ASP A 862 -22.54 -15.03 32.02
N ALA A 863 -21.77 -16.12 32.09
CA ALA A 863 -21.05 -16.52 33.29
C ALA A 863 -19.79 -15.67 33.52
N SER A 864 -19.39 -15.49 34.77
CA SER A 864 -18.01 -15.12 35.11
C SER A 864 -17.05 -16.27 34.79
N LEU A 865 -15.75 -16.00 34.72
CA LEU A 865 -14.68 -16.98 34.56
C LEU A 865 -13.69 -16.83 35.71
N SER A 866 -13.38 -17.93 36.38
CA SER A 866 -12.29 -18.03 37.35
C SER A 866 -11.22 -18.98 36.82
N ILE A 867 -9.99 -18.52 36.68
CA ILE A 867 -8.84 -19.37 36.35
C ILE A 867 -8.05 -19.54 37.64
N ILE A 868 -7.71 -20.77 38.01
CA ILE A 868 -6.99 -21.08 39.25
C ILE A 868 -5.76 -21.86 38.88
N PHE A 869 -4.59 -21.26 39.06
CA PHE A 869 -3.29 -21.89 38.85
C PHE A 869 -2.82 -22.61 40.12
N ILE A 870 -2.36 -23.85 40.00
CA ILE A 870 -1.81 -24.63 41.11
C ILE A 870 -0.47 -25.18 40.65
N SER A 871 0.63 -24.62 41.17
CA SER A 871 1.99 -24.95 40.72
C SER A 871 3.02 -24.55 41.77
N ASP A 872 3.98 -25.42 42.05
CA ASP A 872 5.16 -25.12 42.87
C ASP A 872 6.30 -24.49 42.05
N GLU A 873 6.20 -24.51 40.72
CA GLU A 873 7.19 -24.00 39.77
C GLU A 873 6.80 -22.67 39.09
N ALA A 874 7.75 -22.05 38.39
CA ALA A 874 7.55 -20.78 37.70
C ALA A 874 6.98 -20.97 36.30
N ASP A 875 6.00 -20.14 35.90
CA ASP A 875 5.46 -20.16 34.54
C ASP A 875 6.54 -19.82 33.50
N SER A 876 6.77 -20.76 32.60
CA SER A 876 7.74 -20.71 31.49
C SER A 876 7.06 -20.51 30.13
N SER A 877 5.82 -20.01 30.13
CA SER A 877 5.04 -19.81 28.90
C SER A 877 5.73 -18.85 27.91
N GLY A 878 5.73 -19.19 26.63
CA GLY A 878 6.60 -18.52 25.64
C GLY A 878 6.29 -17.03 25.35
N GLN A 879 5.07 -16.53 25.59
CA GLN A 879 4.70 -15.15 25.27
C GLN A 879 4.98 -14.17 26.44
N PRO A 880 5.05 -12.85 26.21
CA PRO A 880 5.15 -11.88 27.30
C PRO A 880 3.95 -11.93 28.26
N VAL A 881 4.16 -11.62 29.53
CA VAL A 881 3.08 -11.63 30.54
C VAL A 881 1.90 -10.72 30.16
N GLN A 882 2.18 -9.57 29.53
CA GLN A 882 1.17 -8.62 29.07
C GLN A 882 0.22 -9.23 28.03
N PHE A 883 0.72 -10.14 27.18
CA PHE A 883 -0.12 -10.85 26.22
C PHE A 883 -1.15 -11.72 26.93
N TYR A 884 -0.74 -12.50 27.94
CA TYR A 884 -1.66 -13.33 28.73
C TYR A 884 -2.65 -12.49 29.52
N GLN A 885 -2.21 -11.41 30.15
CA GLN A 885 -3.09 -10.47 30.85
C GLN A 885 -4.19 -9.93 29.93
N ASN A 886 -3.80 -9.45 28.74
CA ASN A 886 -4.74 -8.89 27.78
C ASN A 886 -5.65 -9.97 27.18
N PHE A 887 -5.10 -11.15 26.87
CA PHE A 887 -5.86 -12.29 26.36
C PHE A 887 -6.96 -12.67 27.35
N PHE A 888 -6.61 -12.97 28.61
CA PHE A 888 -7.60 -13.42 29.59
C PHE A 888 -8.66 -12.34 29.86
N LYS A 889 -8.26 -11.08 30.05
CA LYS A 889 -9.18 -9.95 30.24
C LYS A 889 -10.20 -9.81 29.11
N ASN A 890 -9.82 -10.21 27.90
CA ASN A 890 -10.69 -10.11 26.73
C ASN A 890 -11.66 -11.27 26.54
N ILE A 891 -11.47 -12.41 27.22
CA ILE A 891 -12.39 -13.55 27.12
C ILE A 891 -13.83 -13.15 27.47
N LYS A 892 -13.99 -12.32 28.51
CA LYS A 892 -15.30 -11.78 28.92
C LYS A 892 -15.50 -10.31 28.49
N GLY A 893 -14.54 -9.76 27.73
CA GLY A 893 -14.51 -8.40 27.21
C GLY A 893 -13.89 -7.38 28.17
N VAL A 894 -13.13 -6.41 27.62
CA VAL A 894 -12.43 -5.34 28.35
C VAL A 894 -13.29 -4.54 29.33
N ARG A 895 -14.61 -4.42 29.05
CA ARG A 895 -15.56 -3.68 29.90
C ARG A 895 -16.23 -4.57 30.97
N ASN A 896 -15.79 -5.81 31.12
CA ASN A 896 -16.28 -6.74 32.14
C ASN A 896 -15.12 -7.36 32.97
N PRO A 897 -14.14 -6.59 33.47
CA PRO A 897 -13.02 -7.17 34.21
C PRO A 897 -13.46 -7.93 35.46
N ASP A 898 -14.62 -7.63 36.07
CA ASP A 898 -15.16 -8.42 37.19
C ASP A 898 -15.75 -9.78 36.78
N ARG A 899 -15.94 -10.02 35.49
CA ARG A 899 -16.31 -11.33 34.97
C ARG A 899 -15.08 -12.23 34.80
N LEU A 900 -13.88 -11.76 35.10
CA LEU A 900 -12.67 -12.58 35.12
C LEU A 900 -11.96 -12.42 36.46
N ARG A 901 -11.64 -13.54 37.10
CA ARG A 901 -10.64 -13.59 38.18
C ARG A 901 -9.61 -14.65 37.85
N VAL A 902 -8.34 -14.30 38.02
CA VAL A 902 -7.25 -15.27 37.97
C VAL A 902 -6.70 -15.39 39.38
N ASN A 903 -6.77 -16.57 39.95
CA ASN A 903 -6.29 -16.89 41.29
C ASN A 903 -5.12 -17.87 41.18
N GLY A 904 -4.36 -18.02 42.27
CA GLY A 904 -3.27 -18.98 42.29
C GLY A 904 -3.01 -19.55 43.68
N ILE A 905 -2.78 -20.85 43.73
CA ILE A 905 -2.11 -21.55 44.84
C ILE A 905 -0.70 -21.86 44.32
N ILE A 906 0.24 -20.96 44.61
CA ILE A 906 1.57 -20.99 43.99
C ILE A 906 2.67 -20.93 45.06
N GLY A 907 3.90 -21.28 44.70
CA GLY A 907 5.14 -21.05 45.49
C GLY A 907 5.47 -19.58 45.89
N TYR A 908 4.48 -18.77 46.29
CA TYR A 908 4.61 -17.41 46.81
C TYR A 908 3.85 -17.28 48.13
N ASP A 909 4.46 -16.66 49.14
CA ASP A 909 3.78 -16.36 50.40
C ASP A 909 3.27 -14.91 50.43
N PRO A 910 1.95 -14.68 50.41
CA PRO A 910 1.39 -13.34 50.40
C PRO A 910 1.64 -12.55 51.71
N ALA A 911 1.87 -13.23 52.84
CA ALA A 911 2.12 -12.56 54.12
C ALA A 911 3.53 -11.98 54.20
N THR A 912 4.53 -12.73 53.72
CA THR A 912 5.94 -12.30 53.73
C THR A 912 6.36 -11.62 52.43
N LYS A 913 5.55 -11.71 51.37
CA LYS A 913 5.82 -11.23 50.01
C LYS A 913 7.09 -11.82 49.38
N GLN A 914 7.45 -13.04 49.77
CA GLN A 914 8.64 -13.75 49.28
C GLN A 914 8.23 -15.03 48.53
N PRO A 915 9.01 -15.48 47.52
CA PRO A 915 8.92 -16.85 47.04
C PRO A 915 9.26 -17.76 48.21
N LYS A 916 8.33 -18.64 48.61
CA LYS A 916 8.46 -19.40 49.84
C LYS A 916 8.08 -20.85 49.62
N CYS A 917 9.12 -21.69 49.51
CA CYS A 917 9.17 -23.10 49.92
C CYS A 917 10.64 -23.47 50.22
N GLY A 918 11.30 -22.69 51.07
CA GLY A 918 12.66 -22.97 51.55
C GLY A 918 12.64 -23.24 53.05
N GLY A 919 12.56 -24.51 53.44
CA GLY A 919 12.66 -24.91 54.85
C GLY A 919 12.56 -26.42 55.10
N ASN A 920 13.71 -27.08 55.25
CA ASN A 920 13.98 -28.33 55.97
C ASN A 920 12.90 -29.44 56.04
N THR A 921 12.65 -30.11 54.92
CA THR A 921 12.54 -31.58 54.84
C THR A 921 13.11 -32.00 53.48
N GLY A 922 13.90 -33.06 53.44
CA GLY A 922 14.82 -33.38 52.34
C GLY A 922 14.21 -33.31 50.93
N GLY A 923 14.88 -32.54 50.07
CA GLY A 923 14.53 -32.38 48.65
C GLY A 923 14.04 -30.97 48.27
N ASN A 924 14.74 -29.90 48.66
CA ASN A 924 14.32 -28.52 48.38
C ASN A 924 15.40 -27.72 47.65
N ALA A 925 15.18 -27.47 46.36
CA ALA A 925 15.71 -26.31 45.65
C ALA A 925 14.67 -25.89 44.59
N GLY A 926 13.95 -24.78 44.83
CA GLY A 926 13.50 -23.94 43.71
C GLY A 926 12.02 -23.60 43.51
N ALA A 927 11.17 -23.46 44.55
CA ALA A 927 9.86 -22.83 44.31
C ALA A 927 10.01 -21.32 44.03
N GLN A 928 10.20 -20.95 42.75
CA GLN A 928 10.37 -19.58 42.24
C GLN A 928 9.10 -19.01 41.55
N SER A 929 7.91 -19.50 41.86
CA SER A 929 6.69 -19.15 41.08
C SER A 929 6.16 -17.70 41.21
N SER A 930 6.84 -16.83 41.95
CA SER A 930 6.42 -15.44 42.25
C SER A 930 6.39 -14.46 41.05
N GLY A 931 6.81 -14.88 39.85
CA GLY A 931 6.92 -14.01 38.68
C GLY A 931 5.61 -13.79 37.92
N ARG A 932 5.43 -14.54 36.82
CA ARG A 932 4.40 -14.27 35.81
C ARG A 932 2.98 -14.61 36.25
N TYR A 933 2.79 -15.69 37.01
CA TYR A 933 1.49 -16.00 37.61
C TYR A 933 1.01 -14.85 38.51
N LEU A 934 1.87 -14.38 39.41
CA LEU A 934 1.57 -13.28 40.33
C LEU A 934 1.17 -12.00 39.57
N ALA A 935 1.88 -11.66 38.49
CA ALA A 935 1.54 -10.52 37.66
C ALA A 935 0.16 -10.64 36.98
N VAL A 936 -0.22 -11.84 36.50
CA VAL A 936 -1.57 -12.07 35.94
C VAL A 936 -2.63 -12.01 37.04
N ILE A 937 -2.42 -12.67 38.17
CA ILE A 937 -3.35 -12.70 39.31
C ILE A 937 -3.63 -11.28 39.80
N ASN A 938 -2.58 -10.49 40.08
CA ASN A 938 -2.69 -9.11 40.53
C ASN A 938 -3.44 -8.23 39.51
N SER A 939 -3.19 -8.43 38.21
CA SER A 939 -3.86 -7.66 37.15
C SER A 939 -5.37 -7.88 37.07
N THR A 940 -5.87 -8.96 37.69
CA THR A 940 -7.29 -9.33 37.75
C THR A 940 -7.86 -9.25 39.17
N GLN A 941 -7.10 -8.74 40.14
CA GLN A 941 -7.47 -8.66 41.55
C GLN A 941 -7.91 -10.02 42.13
N GLY A 942 -7.27 -11.10 41.69
CA GLY A 942 -7.52 -12.43 42.24
C GLY A 942 -6.74 -12.69 43.52
N VAL A 943 -7.00 -13.84 44.12
CA VAL A 943 -6.38 -14.28 45.37
C VAL A 943 -5.12 -15.08 45.06
N VAL A 944 -4.05 -14.78 45.78
CA VAL A 944 -2.81 -15.57 45.79
C VAL A 944 -2.71 -16.24 47.15
N GLU A 945 -2.58 -17.56 47.15
CA GLU A 945 -2.32 -18.37 48.33
C GLU A 945 -1.02 -19.14 48.15
N SER A 946 -0.36 -19.44 49.28
CA SER A 946 0.87 -20.23 49.25
C SER A 946 0.55 -21.71 49.11
N ILE A 947 1.18 -22.37 48.13
CA ILE A 947 1.09 -23.82 47.95
C ILE A 947 1.68 -24.59 49.13
N CYS A 948 2.65 -24.00 49.83
CA CYS A 948 3.28 -24.54 51.02
C CYS A 948 2.46 -24.34 52.31
N ASN A 949 1.20 -23.86 52.21
CA ASN A 949 0.31 -23.75 53.36
C ASN A 949 -0.19 -25.14 53.81
N ALA A 950 -0.03 -25.47 55.09
CA ALA A 950 -0.54 -26.71 55.65
C ALA A 950 -2.09 -26.77 55.68
N ASN A 951 -2.78 -25.62 55.76
CA ASN A 951 -4.23 -25.55 55.85
C ASN A 951 -4.90 -25.30 54.48
N TRP A 952 -4.91 -26.34 53.64
CA TRP A 952 -5.52 -26.29 52.30
C TRP A 952 -7.03 -26.01 52.31
N ALA A 953 -7.74 -26.41 53.36
CA ALA A 953 -9.16 -26.09 53.51
C ALA A 953 -9.39 -24.57 53.60
N GLN A 954 -8.58 -23.85 54.37
CA GLN A 954 -8.64 -22.39 54.46
C GLN A 954 -8.19 -21.71 53.16
N THR A 955 -7.09 -22.17 52.57
CA THR A 955 -6.59 -21.72 51.27
C THR A 955 -7.70 -21.74 50.20
N LEU A 956 -8.37 -22.87 50.06
CA LEU A 956 -9.46 -23.04 49.10
C LEU A 956 -10.69 -22.19 49.45
N SER A 957 -11.00 -22.02 50.74
CA SER A 957 -12.10 -21.15 51.17
C SER A 957 -11.84 -19.67 50.83
N ASN A 958 -10.60 -19.20 50.97
CA ASN A 958 -10.21 -17.83 50.61
C ASN A 958 -10.42 -17.57 49.12
N ILE A 959 -9.96 -18.48 48.25
CA ILE A 959 -10.16 -18.39 46.79
C ILE A 959 -11.65 -18.48 46.43
N ALA A 960 -12.41 -19.35 47.10
CA ALA A 960 -13.85 -19.51 46.89
C ALA A 960 -14.63 -18.23 47.20
N SER A 961 -14.24 -17.49 48.24
CA SER A 961 -14.94 -16.25 48.65
C SER A 961 -14.93 -15.16 47.56
N VAL A 962 -13.84 -15.08 46.77
CA VAL A 962 -13.72 -14.14 45.64
C VAL A 962 -14.29 -14.74 44.36
N THR A 963 -14.14 -16.05 44.17
CA THR A 963 -14.66 -16.77 42.99
C THR A 963 -16.19 -16.73 42.92
N PHE A 964 -16.87 -17.00 44.03
CA PHE A 964 -18.34 -17.09 44.08
C PHE A 964 -19.03 -15.81 44.59
N GLY A 965 -18.25 -14.76 44.87
CA GLY A 965 -18.77 -13.51 45.40
C GLY A 965 -19.72 -12.77 44.46
N LEU A 966 -20.67 -12.03 45.04
CA LEU A 966 -21.53 -11.11 44.29
C LEU A 966 -20.70 -9.95 43.71
N LYS A 967 -21.07 -9.49 42.50
CA LYS A 967 -20.48 -8.32 41.85
C LYS A 967 -20.49 -7.08 42.77
N LYS A 968 -19.32 -6.44 42.89
CA LYS A 968 -19.16 -5.17 43.60
C LYS A 968 -19.06 -3.98 42.67
N LYS A 969 -18.62 -4.18 41.42
CA LYS A 969 -18.40 -3.12 40.45
C LYS A 969 -19.36 -3.26 39.25
N PHE A 970 -19.88 -2.12 38.81
CA PHE A 970 -20.88 -2.01 37.75
C PHE A 970 -20.42 -0.97 36.73
N PHE A 971 -20.15 -1.42 35.51
CA PHE A 971 -19.59 -0.60 34.44
C PHE A 971 -20.67 0.21 33.74
N LEU A 972 -20.41 1.51 33.65
CA LEU A 972 -21.30 2.43 32.96
C LEU A 972 -21.13 2.28 31.45
N THR A 973 -22.22 2.40 30.70
CA THR A 973 -22.22 2.32 29.24
C THR A 973 -21.50 3.51 28.60
N ARG A 974 -21.47 4.66 29.28
CA ARG A 974 -20.84 5.92 28.83
C ARG A 974 -20.00 6.51 29.96
N ALA A 975 -18.94 7.24 29.61
CA ALA A 975 -18.14 7.95 30.61
C ALA A 975 -19.03 8.98 31.31
N ALA A 976 -19.18 8.88 32.63
CA ALA A 976 -20.02 9.77 33.40
C ALA A 976 -19.26 11.01 33.87
N ASP A 977 -19.90 12.18 33.83
CA ASP A 977 -19.46 13.35 34.57
C ASP A 977 -19.58 13.02 36.07
N PRO A 978 -18.47 12.92 36.83
CA PRO A 978 -18.49 12.51 38.23
C PRO A 978 -19.46 13.34 39.09
N LYS A 979 -19.72 14.60 38.74
CA LYS A 979 -20.62 15.50 39.49
C LYS A 979 -22.10 15.21 39.27
N SER A 980 -22.43 14.43 38.24
CA SER A 980 -23.81 14.13 37.84
C SER A 980 -24.32 12.76 38.29
N ILE A 981 -23.45 11.91 38.85
CA ILE A 981 -23.75 10.51 39.14
C ILE A 981 -24.69 10.39 40.33
N VAL A 982 -25.82 9.70 40.13
CA VAL A 982 -26.75 9.29 41.17
C VAL A 982 -26.90 7.76 41.11
N VAL A 983 -26.54 7.07 42.19
CA VAL A 983 -26.66 5.61 42.31
C VAL A 983 -27.88 5.27 43.15
N LYS A 984 -28.75 4.41 42.65
CA LYS A 984 -29.92 3.86 43.33
C LYS A 984 -29.80 2.34 43.46
N VAL A 985 -30.13 1.78 44.60
CA VAL A 985 -30.26 0.32 44.81
C VAL A 985 -31.69 0.04 45.23
N ASP A 986 -32.39 -0.80 44.47
CA ASP A 986 -33.82 -1.10 44.61
C ASP A 986 -34.69 0.16 44.68
N GLY A 987 -34.34 1.15 43.85
CA GLY A 987 -35.03 2.45 43.76
C GLY A 987 -34.61 3.49 44.82
N VAL A 988 -33.81 3.10 45.82
CA VAL A 988 -33.37 4.00 46.90
C VAL A 988 -32.01 4.60 46.56
N VAL A 989 -31.90 5.94 46.58
CA VAL A 989 -30.63 6.64 46.37
C VAL A 989 -29.64 6.28 47.49
N VAL A 990 -28.46 5.83 47.08
CA VAL A 990 -27.37 5.47 47.98
C VAL A 990 -26.37 6.63 47.98
N ASN A 991 -26.43 7.49 49.00
CA ASN A 991 -25.68 8.75 49.05
C ASN A 991 -24.15 8.61 48.98
N THR A 992 -23.51 9.70 48.54
CA THR A 992 -22.11 9.90 48.13
C THR A 992 -21.08 9.96 49.27
N SER A 993 -21.28 9.29 50.41
CA SER A 993 -20.12 9.08 51.28
C SER A 993 -19.20 8.07 50.61
N SER A 994 -17.90 8.38 50.53
CA SER A 994 -16.83 7.48 50.03
C SER A 994 -16.81 6.10 50.71
N THR A 995 -17.63 5.91 51.75
CA THR A 995 -17.83 4.70 52.52
C THR A 995 -18.83 3.71 51.90
N THR A 996 -19.60 4.06 50.87
CA THR A 996 -20.58 3.13 50.26
C THR A 996 -20.23 2.71 48.83
N TRP A 997 -19.95 3.67 47.96
CA TRP A 997 -19.47 3.40 46.60
C TRP A 997 -18.53 4.52 46.11
N THR A 998 -17.72 4.22 45.09
CA THR A 998 -16.84 5.18 44.39
C THR A 998 -16.98 5.04 42.88
N TYR A 999 -16.78 6.12 42.13
CA TYR A 999 -16.70 6.08 40.67
C TYR A 999 -15.24 6.01 40.22
N ASP A 1000 -14.92 5.02 39.42
CA ASP A 1000 -13.61 4.81 38.82
C ASP A 1000 -13.61 5.38 37.39
N THR A 1001 -12.92 6.49 37.21
CA THR A 1001 -12.86 7.19 35.91
C THR A 1001 -12.02 6.46 34.87
N VAL A 1002 -11.09 5.60 35.29
CA VAL A 1002 -10.24 4.83 34.37
C VAL A 1002 -11.05 3.69 33.76
N ASP A 1003 -11.72 2.94 34.61
CA ASP A 1003 -12.51 1.78 34.21
C ASP A 1003 -13.95 2.13 33.80
N ASN A 1004 -14.41 3.36 34.08
CA ASN A 1004 -15.78 3.81 33.88
C ASN A 1004 -16.81 2.93 34.62
N GLY A 1005 -16.70 2.82 35.94
CA GLY A 1005 -17.60 1.98 36.72
C GLY A 1005 -17.82 2.43 38.17
N ILE A 1006 -18.95 2.03 38.74
CA ILE A 1006 -19.32 2.25 40.14
C ILE A 1006 -18.85 1.06 40.96
N ASN A 1007 -17.94 1.30 41.90
CA ASN A 1007 -17.39 0.33 42.84
C ASN A 1007 -18.09 0.43 44.19
N PHE A 1008 -18.84 -0.60 44.60
CA PHE A 1008 -19.39 -0.68 45.95
C PHE A 1008 -18.38 -1.28 46.93
N ASN A 1009 -18.29 -0.72 48.13
CA ASN A 1009 -17.47 -1.28 49.21
C ASN A 1009 -17.99 -2.65 49.67
N LYS A 1010 -19.32 -2.83 49.68
CA LYS A 1010 -20.01 -4.12 49.89
C LYS A 1010 -20.96 -4.40 48.72
N PRO A 1011 -21.00 -5.63 48.18
CA PRO A 1011 -21.82 -5.93 47.01
C PRO A 1011 -23.31 -5.76 47.34
N PRO A 1012 -24.12 -5.21 46.42
CA PRO A 1012 -25.58 -5.25 46.53
C PRO A 1012 -26.08 -6.69 46.72
N LYS A 1013 -27.20 -6.87 47.44
CA LYS A 1013 -27.75 -8.21 47.72
C LYS A 1013 -28.15 -8.91 46.42
N ALA A 1014 -28.13 -10.25 46.41
CA ALA A 1014 -28.62 -11.03 45.27
C ALA A 1014 -30.05 -10.61 44.89
N GLY A 1015 -30.31 -10.41 43.60
CA GLY A 1015 -31.60 -9.94 43.08
C GLY A 1015 -31.81 -8.42 43.09
N SER A 1016 -30.97 -7.64 43.78
CA SER A 1016 -31.11 -6.17 43.83
C SER A 1016 -30.94 -5.55 42.45
N THR A 1017 -31.63 -4.44 42.22
CA THR A 1017 -31.50 -3.62 41.01
C THR A 1017 -30.66 -2.39 41.32
N VAL A 1018 -29.50 -2.26 40.66
CA VAL A 1018 -28.66 -1.07 40.74
C VAL A 1018 -28.96 -0.19 39.54
N GLN A 1019 -29.42 1.04 39.77
CA GLN A 1019 -29.58 2.05 38.73
C GLN A 1019 -28.55 3.14 38.92
N VAL A 1020 -27.89 3.55 37.84
CA VAL A 1020 -26.94 4.66 37.85
C VAL A 1020 -27.39 5.67 36.81
N GLU A 1021 -27.76 6.86 37.30
CA GLU A 1021 -28.19 8.00 36.49
C GLU A 1021 -27.04 8.99 36.41
N TYR A 1022 -26.72 9.49 35.22
CA TYR A 1022 -25.62 10.43 35.01
C TYR A 1022 -25.74 11.18 33.68
N LYS A 1023 -25.00 12.28 33.56
CA LYS A 1023 -24.70 12.94 32.28
C LYS A 1023 -23.41 12.40 31.71
N ALA A 1024 -23.42 12.02 30.45
CA ALA A 1024 -22.24 11.51 29.77
C ALA A 1024 -21.27 12.63 29.37
N ILE A 1025 -19.97 12.36 29.48
CA ILE A 1025 -18.89 13.24 29.05
C ILE A 1025 -18.76 13.21 27.52
N CYS A 1026 -18.53 14.39 26.95
CA CYS A 1026 -18.15 14.60 25.56
C CYS A 1026 -16.62 14.73 25.48
N PHE A 1027 -15.94 13.89 24.68
CA PHE A 1027 -14.47 13.92 24.50
C PHE A 1027 -14.03 14.64 23.23
#